data_AF-A0A1F5KIK6-F1
#
_entry.id   AF-A0A1F5KIK6-F1
#
_cell.length_a   1.000
_cell.length_b   1.000
_cell.length_c   1.000
_cell.angle_alpha   90.00
_cell.angle_beta   90.00
_cell.angle_gamma   90.00
#
_symmetry.space_group_name_H-M   'P 1'
#
loop_
_entity.id
_entity.type
_entity.pdbx_description
1 polymer ?
#
loop_
_entity_poly.entity_id
_entity_poly.type
_entity_poly.pdbx_seq_one_letter_code
_entity_poly.pdbx_strand_id
1 'polypeptide(L)'
;MKRLRFLLPHLPLFTLWVVTLTVYFKTLSTSILYIDAGTMVAGAASLGIPNPPGFPLYMLIGHLFTWLPFGNDLFRIQLFSIVSSLGTLTLVYFLIRKLFISDFQFIDSAKTDSKAFSLFKKLKTSTLSPGVINLIAAAASLTLAFSYEFWSQTLNSESYIFTNFLMMVIITLVITAKAAKRGLFNRILLVAVVLGIATGANPTIIQVVPALVLSTVFFWKFIGLKKLVLAAFLTVILTFAIYSYLPIRASAHPFLNWGDPQTVARFVGHLRGEGLDIHDPRTNSINGFTGSSAVFSESFGRYIYLMFVQFTPLLLPVLVLGAIYIYQKNKKLFLSLAIIPLTNLAFGIIYLSGNQEAWFIASYIIFTIFIGAGMGLALKVLLGITPKLKSTFLIGALVVALIPLIYWFPKLDRSGTFVSLDYADNLYQNLPENSVLIGTGDFFNSLSLYEHESVKRRSDVFPIVSNMWYILPWYRDNLRVQNPDLMPIELETMIKKDRFEEYREVMNWYIEKLINKGYPVYVTPMVFRESVLAGTDSGKLVLDKERLKAVESGLAYRILGAKDILQPDEKNFQYKFRDPDFLDKKPFYIERNYNGAYNTILTEYATSFVDLSDYFWSISDQKDPFAKDVDTGKQQQVKQKSLDYLQKAYEFAPFSPEILNRIAVFTALRGDLAGSLKYFDEAVSYLPKELSIRLNLANTLYSLGKLDEAKQQFQFIFDNATTEDYKIEGRNGLGRIIQSQLKQAVTDWKSYTVTNQGFKFKYPQDWTIKREGSFISLSSTDQSFKISFFAGFLPVGLSKDEWVKSSSLKFGGVIQNKGLAQIPGFDAEVTVWKEADLASAMEFILTKDQRIIHLKVKPSTSPLMSEFDKVVSSLEFL
;
A
#
# COMPACT_ATOMS: atom_id res chain seq x y z
N MET A 1 -23.85 35.63 42.38
CA MET A 1 -24.71 35.66 41.16
C MET A 1 -24.33 36.73 40.12
N LYS A 2 -24.15 38.04 40.45
CA LYS A 2 -23.75 39.07 39.45
C LYS A 2 -22.39 38.78 38.76
N ARG A 3 -21.40 38.21 39.47
CA ARG A 3 -20.09 37.83 38.91
C ARG A 3 -20.12 36.68 37.89
N LEU A 4 -21.17 35.85 37.86
CA LEU A 4 -21.32 34.76 36.89
C LEU A 4 -22.02 35.22 35.59
N ARG A 5 -22.69 36.38 35.60
CA ARG A 5 -23.40 36.90 34.41
C ARG A 5 -22.49 37.29 33.26
N PHE A 6 -21.22 37.63 33.52
CA PHE A 6 -20.26 37.93 32.44
C PHE A 6 -19.87 36.68 31.64
N LEU A 7 -19.99 35.47 32.22
CA LEU A 7 -19.66 34.21 31.56
C LEU A 7 -20.79 33.71 30.66
N LEU A 8 -22.04 34.11 30.90
CA LEU A 8 -23.22 33.65 30.14
C LEU A 8 -23.09 33.81 28.61
N PRO A 9 -22.56 34.92 28.06
CA PRO A 9 -22.34 35.05 26.63
C PRO A 9 -21.28 34.09 26.06
N HIS A 10 -20.34 33.64 26.90
CA HIS A 10 -19.23 32.77 26.52
C HIS A 10 -19.53 31.28 26.74
N LEU A 11 -20.62 30.96 27.45
CA LEU A 11 -21.02 29.60 27.78
C LEU A 11 -21.07 28.66 26.55
N PRO A 12 -21.63 29.05 25.37
CA PRO A 12 -21.64 28.15 24.22
C PRO A 12 -20.25 27.79 23.68
N LEU A 13 -19.29 28.73 23.74
CA LEU A 13 -17.89 28.45 23.34
C LEU A 13 -17.22 27.52 24.35
N PHE A 14 -17.45 27.73 25.64
CA PHE A 14 -16.93 26.86 26.69
C PHE A 14 -17.51 25.44 26.58
N THR A 15 -18.82 25.31 26.33
CA THR A 15 -19.46 24.01 26.08
C THR A 15 -18.87 23.32 24.86
N LEU A 16 -18.65 24.05 23.75
CA LEU A 16 -17.95 23.52 22.57
C LEU A 16 -16.58 22.94 22.97
N TRP A 17 -15.76 23.69 23.72
CA TRP A 17 -14.45 23.22 24.16
C TRP A 17 -14.53 21.98 25.05
N VAL A 18 -15.37 22.01 26.09
CA VAL A 18 -15.48 20.89 27.03
C VAL A 18 -15.95 19.62 26.34
N VAL A 19 -16.97 19.71 25.49
CA VAL A 19 -17.52 18.55 24.77
C VAL A 19 -16.47 18.00 23.79
N THR A 20 -15.84 18.86 22.98
CA THR A 20 -14.80 18.43 22.03
C THR A 20 -13.58 17.83 22.73
N LEU A 21 -13.06 18.47 23.77
CA LEU A 21 -11.92 17.95 24.55
C LEU A 21 -12.23 16.60 25.17
N THR A 22 -13.40 16.46 25.79
CA THR A 22 -13.81 15.21 26.43
C THR A 22 -13.84 14.07 25.42
N VAL A 23 -14.39 14.32 24.24
CA VAL A 23 -14.46 13.31 23.17
C VAL A 23 -13.06 13.00 22.64
N TYR A 24 -12.26 14.01 22.29
CA TYR A 24 -10.94 13.79 21.70
C TYR A 24 -9.97 13.09 22.65
N PHE A 25 -9.98 13.40 23.95
CA PHE A 25 -9.18 12.67 24.93
C PHE A 25 -9.67 11.24 25.13
N LYS A 26 -10.99 10.99 25.09
CA LYS A 26 -11.54 9.63 25.19
C LYS A 26 -11.19 8.75 24.01
N THR A 27 -11.02 9.33 22.83
CA THR A 27 -10.75 8.58 21.59
C THR A 27 -9.30 8.67 21.14
N LEU A 28 -8.40 9.19 21.97
CA LEU A 28 -6.99 9.40 21.63
C LEU A 28 -6.29 8.08 21.30
N SER A 29 -5.43 8.06 20.28
CA SER A 29 -4.68 6.85 19.94
C SER A 29 -3.58 6.58 20.95
N THR A 30 -3.48 5.34 21.43
CA THR A 30 -2.42 4.89 22.37
C THR A 30 -1.12 4.48 21.68
N SER A 31 -1.16 4.23 20.37
CA SER A 31 0.02 3.98 19.52
C SER A 31 0.11 4.99 18.39
N ILE A 32 1.28 5.11 17.76
CA ILE A 32 1.37 5.83 16.49
C ILE A 32 0.46 5.17 15.46
N LEU A 33 -0.13 5.99 14.60
CA LEU A 33 -0.83 5.51 13.42
C LEU A 33 0.19 5.23 12.31
N TYR A 34 -0.30 4.88 11.13
CA TYR A 34 0.53 4.44 10.02
C TYR A 34 1.18 5.60 9.26
N ILE A 35 2.09 5.27 8.33
CA ILE A 35 2.73 6.21 7.40
C ILE A 35 3.50 7.30 8.17
N ASP A 36 3.22 8.59 8.00
CA ASP A 36 4.13 9.65 8.47
C ASP A 36 4.02 9.96 9.97
N ALA A 37 3.03 9.41 10.68
CA ALA A 37 2.80 9.76 12.08
C ALA A 37 4.02 9.51 12.99
N GLY A 38 4.72 8.37 12.80
CA GLY A 38 5.93 8.05 13.56
C GLY A 38 7.10 8.98 13.26
N THR A 39 7.35 9.30 11.98
CA THR A 39 8.42 10.24 11.57
C THR A 39 8.16 11.66 12.07
N MET A 40 6.89 12.09 12.12
CA MET A 40 6.51 13.40 12.66
C MET A 40 6.76 13.49 14.17
N VAL A 41 6.40 12.46 14.94
CA VAL A 41 6.65 12.44 16.40
C VAL A 41 8.15 12.34 16.67
N ALA A 42 8.87 11.44 16.00
CA ALA A 42 10.32 11.32 16.09
C ALA A 42 11.02 12.64 15.77
N GLY A 43 10.65 13.27 14.66
CA GLY A 43 11.22 14.54 14.24
C GLY A 43 10.94 15.68 15.21
N ALA A 44 9.73 15.78 15.77
CA ALA A 44 9.46 16.79 16.78
C ALA A 44 10.22 16.51 18.10
N ALA A 45 10.34 15.24 18.51
CA ALA A 45 11.06 14.86 19.71
C ALA A 45 12.57 15.14 19.61
N SER A 46 13.21 14.78 18.49
CA SER A 46 14.65 14.92 18.29
C SER A 46 15.07 16.16 17.51
N LEU A 47 14.13 17.05 17.15
CA LEU A 47 14.34 18.10 16.13
C LEU A 47 14.92 17.52 14.84
N GLY A 48 14.48 16.32 14.42
CA GLY A 48 14.91 15.71 13.17
C GLY A 48 14.36 16.42 11.93
N ILE A 49 14.76 15.91 10.76
CA ILE A 49 14.24 16.33 9.45
C ILE A 49 13.46 15.16 8.85
N PRO A 50 12.12 15.19 8.91
CA PRO A 50 11.27 14.16 8.31
C PRO A 50 11.20 14.33 6.79
N ASN A 51 10.35 13.51 6.14
CA ASN A 51 10.10 13.55 4.71
C ASN A 51 9.79 14.97 4.18
N PRO A 52 10.12 15.25 2.91
CA PRO A 52 9.85 16.51 2.24
C PRO A 52 8.45 17.09 2.50
N PRO A 53 8.35 18.39 2.82
CA PRO A 53 9.41 19.40 2.85
C PRO A 53 10.12 19.55 4.21
N GLY A 54 9.98 18.59 5.13
CA GLY A 54 10.62 18.62 6.47
C GLY A 54 9.90 19.41 7.56
N PHE A 55 8.76 20.03 7.25
CA PHE A 55 7.84 20.72 8.17
C PHE A 55 8.48 21.55 9.32
N PRO A 56 9.41 22.49 9.03
CA PRO A 56 10.22 23.16 10.06
C PRO A 56 9.46 23.79 11.23
N LEU A 57 8.36 24.52 10.95
CA LEU A 57 7.57 25.16 12.01
C LEU A 57 6.85 24.12 12.87
N TYR A 58 6.34 23.05 12.25
CA TYR A 58 5.69 21.97 12.98
C TYR A 58 6.69 21.25 13.89
N MET A 59 7.93 20.97 13.40
CA MET A 59 9.00 20.39 14.21
C MET A 59 9.34 21.27 15.42
N LEU A 60 9.54 22.58 15.21
CA LEU A 60 9.90 23.52 16.27
C LEU A 60 8.80 23.67 17.34
N ILE A 61 7.54 23.84 16.93
CA ILE A 61 6.43 23.97 17.89
C ILE A 61 6.14 22.63 18.55
N GLY A 62 6.19 21.51 17.81
CA GLY A 62 6.05 20.17 18.36
C GLY A 62 7.09 19.88 19.43
N HIS A 63 8.36 20.25 19.21
CA HIS A 63 9.42 20.12 20.19
C HIS A 63 9.16 20.90 21.49
N LEU A 64 8.54 22.08 21.41
CA LEU A 64 8.14 22.80 22.62
C LEU A 64 7.06 22.05 23.41
N PHE A 65 6.16 21.34 22.73
CA PHE A 65 5.17 20.48 23.40
C PHE A 65 5.81 19.24 24.03
N THR A 66 6.91 18.71 23.48
CA THR A 66 7.61 17.58 24.11
C THR A 66 8.25 17.95 25.45
N TRP A 67 8.39 19.24 25.79
CA TRP A 67 8.86 19.69 27.12
C TRP A 67 7.78 19.65 28.21
N LEU A 68 6.52 19.34 27.88
CA LEU A 68 5.47 19.17 28.89
C LEU A 68 5.81 18.00 29.83
N PRO A 69 5.65 18.14 31.16
CA PRO A 69 6.17 17.17 32.14
C PRO A 69 5.27 15.92 32.30
N PHE A 70 4.36 15.65 31.37
CA PHE A 70 3.39 14.54 31.45
C PHE A 70 3.14 13.93 30.07
N GLY A 71 2.72 12.66 30.08
CA GLY A 71 2.57 11.86 28.87
C GLY A 71 3.90 11.50 28.20
N ASN A 72 3.86 10.59 27.25
CA ASN A 72 4.97 10.34 26.32
C ASN A 72 4.93 11.36 25.17
N ASP A 73 5.94 11.35 24.30
CA ASP A 73 6.02 12.31 23.21
C ASP A 73 4.86 12.19 22.22
N LEU A 74 4.38 10.98 21.93
CA LEU A 74 3.16 10.78 21.13
C LEU A 74 1.98 11.58 21.71
N PHE A 75 1.70 11.40 23.00
CA PHE A 75 0.62 12.13 23.67
C PHE A 75 0.82 13.65 23.61
N ARG A 76 2.05 14.13 23.79
CA ARG A 76 2.38 15.58 23.76
C ARG A 76 2.18 16.17 22.36
N ILE A 77 2.52 15.44 21.31
CA ILE A 77 2.29 15.86 19.93
C ILE A 77 0.80 15.76 19.56
N GLN A 78 0.07 14.76 20.04
CA GLN A 78 -1.40 14.72 19.88
C GLN A 78 -2.07 15.88 20.64
N LEU A 79 -1.56 16.26 21.81
CA LEU A 79 -2.03 17.42 22.55
C LEU A 79 -1.80 18.72 21.75
N PHE A 80 -0.67 18.83 21.05
CA PHE A 80 -0.43 19.93 20.11
C PHE A 80 -1.49 19.98 19.00
N SER A 81 -1.84 18.84 18.40
CA SER A 81 -2.94 18.74 17.43
C SER A 81 -4.28 19.14 18.03
N ILE A 82 -4.60 18.71 19.26
CA ILE A 82 -5.84 19.08 19.97
C ILE A 82 -5.92 20.59 20.24
N VAL A 83 -4.82 21.21 20.69
CA VAL A 83 -4.80 22.66 20.92
C VAL A 83 -5.02 23.41 19.60
N SER A 84 -4.41 22.95 18.51
CA SER A 84 -4.57 23.52 17.17
C SER A 84 -6.00 23.37 16.64
N SER A 85 -6.64 22.22 16.85
CA SER A 85 -8.02 21.99 16.45
C SER A 85 -8.99 22.89 17.24
N LEU A 86 -8.83 23.03 18.55
CA LEU A 86 -9.60 23.97 19.36
C LEU A 86 -9.41 25.42 18.91
N GLY A 87 -8.18 25.81 18.56
CA GLY A 87 -7.89 27.11 17.97
C GLY A 87 -8.68 27.34 16.68
N THR A 88 -8.69 26.35 15.80
CA THR A 88 -9.45 26.37 14.54
C THR A 88 -10.96 26.52 14.80
N LEU A 89 -11.53 25.67 15.66
CA LEU A 89 -12.95 25.70 16.03
C LEU A 89 -13.36 27.04 16.64
N THR A 90 -12.48 27.61 17.47
CA THR A 90 -12.68 28.93 18.08
C THR A 90 -12.75 30.04 17.04
N LEU A 91 -11.86 30.02 16.04
CA LEU A 91 -11.87 31.00 14.95
C LEU A 91 -13.09 30.85 14.05
N VAL A 92 -13.50 29.61 13.72
CA VAL A 92 -14.74 29.32 12.99
C VAL A 92 -15.95 29.87 13.75
N TYR A 93 -16.05 29.57 15.06
CA TYR A 93 -17.09 30.09 15.94
C TYR A 93 -17.17 31.62 15.89
N PHE A 94 -16.05 32.32 16.04
CA PHE A 94 -16.02 33.78 16.01
C PHE A 94 -16.37 34.36 14.63
N LEU A 95 -15.92 33.73 13.55
CA LEU A 95 -16.23 34.17 12.20
C LEU A 95 -17.74 34.07 11.92
N ILE A 96 -18.37 32.95 12.29
CA ILE A 96 -19.82 32.76 12.14
C ILE A 96 -20.58 33.80 12.96
N ARG A 97 -20.20 34.04 14.23
CA ARG A 97 -20.82 35.10 15.04
C ARG A 97 -20.74 36.47 14.36
N LYS A 98 -19.58 36.79 13.80
CA LYS A 98 -19.34 38.07 13.14
C LYS A 98 -20.22 38.27 11.90
N LEU A 99 -20.58 37.20 11.20
CA LEU A 99 -21.54 37.25 10.07
C LEU A 99 -22.90 37.80 10.47
N PHE A 100 -23.30 37.73 11.75
CA PHE A 100 -24.62 38.17 12.22
C PHE A 100 -24.61 39.43 13.08
N ILE A 101 -23.57 39.64 13.90
CA ILE A 101 -23.51 40.75 14.87
C ILE A 101 -23.02 42.06 14.25
N SER A 102 -22.20 41.98 13.20
CA SER A 102 -21.69 43.18 12.50
C SER A 102 -22.25 43.30 11.09
N ASP A 103 -22.50 44.55 10.68
CA ASP A 103 -22.50 44.88 9.26
C ASP A 103 -21.09 44.58 8.76
N PHE A 104 -21.03 43.68 7.79
CA PHE A 104 -19.78 43.10 7.35
C PHE A 104 -19.04 44.15 6.50
N GLN A 105 -18.29 45.05 7.15
CA GLN A 105 -17.46 46.08 6.52
C GLN A 105 -16.19 45.49 5.90
N PHE A 106 -16.29 44.31 5.27
CA PHE A 106 -15.22 43.74 4.45
C PHE A 106 -15.20 44.51 3.14
N ILE A 107 -14.49 45.65 3.18
CA ILE A 107 -14.48 46.74 2.19
C ILE A 107 -15.85 47.44 2.16
N ASP A 108 -15.87 48.77 2.02
CA ASP A 108 -17.13 49.50 1.77
C ASP A 108 -17.87 48.83 0.61
N SER A 109 -18.95 48.13 0.93
CA SER A 109 -19.84 47.62 -0.08
C SER A 109 -20.50 48.85 -0.68
N ALA A 110 -20.06 49.24 -1.87
CA ALA A 110 -20.86 50.13 -2.72
C ALA A 110 -22.30 49.64 -2.64
N LYS A 111 -23.24 50.55 -2.33
CA LYS A 111 -24.68 50.29 -2.31
C LYS A 111 -24.99 49.43 -3.52
N THR A 112 -25.15 48.13 -3.30
CA THR A 112 -25.30 47.21 -4.42
C THR A 112 -26.78 47.30 -4.75
N ASP A 113 -27.12 48.09 -5.76
CA ASP A 113 -28.42 48.06 -6.42
C ASP A 113 -28.58 46.68 -7.08
N SER A 114 -28.95 45.70 -6.27
CA SER A 114 -29.07 44.31 -6.67
C SER A 114 -30.54 43.92 -6.61
N LYS A 115 -31.16 43.85 -7.78
CA LYS A 115 -32.48 43.23 -8.02
C LYS A 115 -32.60 41.82 -7.38
N ALA A 116 -31.48 41.15 -7.05
CA ALA A 116 -31.45 39.83 -6.42
C ALA A 116 -31.72 39.81 -4.90
N PHE A 117 -31.73 40.96 -4.21
CA PHE A 117 -32.28 41.02 -2.85
C PHE A 117 -33.78 40.63 -2.83
N SER A 118 -34.44 40.61 -3.99
CA SER A 118 -35.86 40.23 -4.13
C SER A 118 -36.20 38.82 -3.61
N LEU A 119 -35.27 37.85 -3.64
CA LEU A 119 -35.58 36.45 -3.29
C LEU A 119 -35.95 36.30 -1.81
N PHE A 120 -35.28 37.02 -0.91
CA PHE A 120 -35.55 37.00 0.53
C PHE A 120 -36.22 38.28 1.06
N LYS A 121 -36.30 39.36 0.27
CA LYS A 121 -37.02 40.60 0.65
C LYS A 121 -38.52 40.37 0.83
N LYS A 122 -39.09 39.35 0.18
CA LYS A 122 -40.48 38.90 0.40
C LYS A 122 -40.67 38.03 1.65
N LEU A 123 -39.59 37.47 2.21
CA LEU A 123 -39.67 36.60 3.37
C LEU A 123 -39.69 37.43 4.65
N LYS A 124 -40.66 37.15 5.52
CA LYS A 124 -40.74 37.75 6.85
C LYS A 124 -39.52 37.24 7.64
N THR A 125 -38.62 38.13 8.03
CA THR A 125 -37.41 37.78 8.78
C THR A 125 -37.36 38.51 10.11
N SER A 126 -36.79 37.87 11.13
CA SER A 126 -36.59 38.47 12.45
C SER A 126 -35.10 38.74 12.74
N THR A 127 -34.82 39.58 13.73
CA THR A 127 -33.47 39.79 14.26
C THR A 127 -33.12 38.68 15.25
N LEU A 128 -31.91 38.11 15.15
CA LEU A 128 -31.43 37.11 16.10
C LEU A 128 -30.76 37.79 17.29
N SER A 129 -31.06 37.33 18.50
CA SER A 129 -30.35 37.82 19.70
C SER A 129 -28.92 37.27 19.75
N PRO A 130 -27.97 37.97 20.43
CA PRO A 130 -26.59 37.51 20.56
C PRO A 130 -26.44 36.08 21.09
N GLY A 131 -27.26 35.69 22.09
CA GLY A 131 -27.23 34.32 22.62
C GLY A 131 -27.61 33.25 21.59
N VAL A 132 -28.57 33.54 20.71
CA VAL A 132 -28.97 32.63 19.62
C VAL A 132 -27.86 32.49 18.59
N ILE A 133 -27.21 33.60 18.24
CA ILE A 133 -26.07 33.60 17.31
C ILE A 133 -24.92 32.76 17.89
N ASN A 134 -24.66 32.86 19.19
CA ASN A 134 -23.64 32.06 19.87
C ASN A 134 -23.96 30.56 19.84
N LEU A 135 -25.23 30.17 19.99
CA LEU A 135 -25.66 28.77 19.90
C LEU A 135 -25.49 28.21 18.48
N ILE A 136 -25.84 29.00 17.45
CA ILE A 136 -25.68 28.59 16.05
C ILE A 136 -24.19 28.43 15.70
N ALA A 137 -23.36 29.38 16.11
CA ALA A 137 -21.92 29.30 15.90
C ALA A 137 -21.31 28.08 16.60
N ALA A 138 -21.76 27.77 17.83
CA ALA A 138 -21.34 26.56 18.54
C ALA A 138 -21.81 25.29 17.83
N ALA A 139 -23.08 25.20 17.40
CA ALA A 139 -23.62 24.04 16.69
C ALA A 139 -22.89 23.78 15.36
N ALA A 140 -22.66 24.81 14.55
CA ALA A 140 -21.88 24.66 13.32
C ALA A 140 -20.43 24.23 13.61
N SER A 141 -19.78 24.81 14.63
CA SER A 141 -18.41 24.41 15.01
C SER A 141 -18.35 22.97 15.54
N LEU A 142 -19.36 22.49 16.27
CA LEU A 142 -19.48 21.08 16.69
C LEU A 142 -19.61 20.14 15.50
N THR A 143 -20.29 20.58 14.43
CA THR A 143 -20.39 19.79 13.20
C THR A 143 -19.01 19.56 12.58
N LEU A 144 -18.14 20.57 12.58
CA LEU A 144 -16.75 20.42 12.14
C LEU A 144 -15.92 19.59 13.13
N ALA A 145 -16.08 19.83 14.44
CA ALA A 145 -15.34 19.09 15.46
C ALA A 145 -15.57 17.58 15.35
N PHE A 146 -16.76 17.17 14.93
CA PHE A 146 -17.14 15.76 14.79
C PHE A 146 -17.30 15.31 13.35
N SER A 147 -16.82 16.08 12.37
CA SER A 147 -16.64 15.54 11.03
C SER A 147 -15.47 14.56 11.05
N TYR A 148 -15.58 13.49 10.25
CA TYR A 148 -14.62 12.39 10.25
C TYR A 148 -13.18 12.87 10.09
N GLU A 149 -12.89 13.67 9.07
CA GLU A 149 -11.51 14.01 8.72
C GLU A 149 -10.87 14.94 9.74
N PHE A 150 -11.63 15.94 10.22
CA PHE A 150 -11.13 16.89 11.20
C PHE A 150 -10.85 16.21 12.54
N TRP A 151 -11.73 15.28 12.95
CA TRP A 151 -11.51 14.48 14.15
C TRP A 151 -10.36 13.48 13.96
N SER A 152 -10.37 12.67 12.89
CA SER A 152 -9.33 11.68 12.59
C SER A 152 -7.92 12.30 12.60
N GLN A 153 -7.75 13.43 11.90
CA GLN A 153 -6.45 14.11 11.82
C GLN A 153 -6.09 14.85 13.11
N THR A 154 -7.05 15.14 14.01
CA THR A 154 -6.73 15.65 15.34
C THR A 154 -6.16 14.56 16.26
N LEU A 155 -6.66 13.32 16.13
CA LEU A 155 -6.14 12.17 16.89
C LEU A 155 -4.78 11.66 16.34
N ASN A 156 -4.43 12.11 15.14
CA ASN A 156 -3.21 11.76 14.45
C ASN A 156 -2.10 12.80 14.72
N SER A 157 -0.85 12.35 14.62
CA SER A 157 0.35 13.18 14.84
C SER A 157 0.91 13.70 13.52
N GLU A 158 0.07 14.35 12.71
CA GLU A 158 0.46 14.93 11.42
C GLU A 158 0.24 16.45 11.39
N SER A 159 0.80 17.13 10.39
CA SER A 159 0.88 18.60 10.33
C SER A 159 -0.40 19.30 9.84
N TYR A 160 -1.41 18.56 9.38
CA TYR A 160 -2.59 19.12 8.72
C TYR A 160 -3.44 20.02 9.63
N ILE A 161 -3.75 19.60 10.85
CA ILE A 161 -4.60 20.38 11.77
C ILE A 161 -3.92 21.70 12.16
N PHE A 162 -2.62 21.68 12.43
CA PHE A 162 -1.86 22.89 12.74
C PHE A 162 -1.83 23.86 11.55
N THR A 163 -1.70 23.34 10.33
CA THR A 163 -1.71 24.16 9.12
C THR A 163 -3.06 24.82 8.88
N ASN A 164 -4.16 24.07 9.08
CA ASN A 164 -5.52 24.59 8.99
C ASN A 164 -5.82 25.63 10.09
N PHE A 165 -5.23 25.50 11.28
CA PHE A 165 -5.28 26.53 12.31
C PHE A 165 -4.63 27.84 11.83
N LEU A 166 -3.41 27.78 11.29
CA LEU A 166 -2.70 28.95 10.75
C LEU A 166 -3.45 29.57 9.56
N MET A 167 -4.03 28.74 8.69
CA MET A 167 -4.92 29.20 7.62
C MET A 167 -6.11 29.98 8.20
N MET A 168 -6.76 29.47 9.25
CA MET A 168 -7.88 30.17 9.88
C MET A 168 -7.47 31.46 10.60
N VAL A 169 -6.24 31.53 11.14
CA VAL A 169 -5.67 32.79 11.66
C VAL A 169 -5.57 33.81 10.51
N ILE A 170 -4.97 33.43 9.38
CA ILE A 170 -4.82 34.29 8.20
C ILE A 170 -6.19 34.77 7.68
N ILE A 171 -7.12 33.85 7.46
CA ILE A 171 -8.49 34.14 7.00
C ILE A 171 -9.17 35.12 7.95
N THR A 172 -9.08 34.89 9.26
CA THR A 172 -9.67 35.77 10.27
C THR A 172 -9.04 37.15 10.25
N LEU A 173 -7.71 37.27 10.14
CA LEU A 173 -7.01 38.56 10.08
C LEU A 173 -7.47 39.42 8.89
N VAL A 174 -7.60 38.79 7.72
CA VAL A 174 -8.05 39.41 6.47
C VAL A 174 -9.51 39.81 6.55
N ILE A 175 -10.39 38.89 6.93
CA ILE A 175 -11.84 39.12 6.97
C ILE A 175 -12.21 40.17 8.02
N THR A 176 -11.48 40.20 9.14
CA THR A 176 -11.76 41.14 10.22
C THR A 176 -11.11 42.51 10.01
N ALA A 177 -10.34 42.71 8.94
CA ALA A 177 -9.70 43.98 8.64
C ALA A 177 -10.73 45.08 8.35
N LYS A 178 -10.61 46.20 9.07
CA LYS A 178 -11.38 47.42 8.79
C LYS A 178 -10.65 48.24 7.73
N ALA A 179 -11.40 48.90 6.85
CA ALA A 179 -10.86 49.74 5.77
C ALA A 179 -10.12 51.03 6.24
N ALA A 180 -9.97 51.25 7.55
CA ALA A 180 -9.16 52.36 8.07
C ALA A 180 -7.69 52.21 7.63
N LYS A 181 -7.19 53.19 6.86
CA LYS A 181 -5.90 53.11 6.13
C LYS A 181 -4.69 52.64 6.97
N ARG A 182 -4.55 53.08 8.23
CA ARG A 182 -3.45 52.65 9.12
C ARG A 182 -3.65 51.22 9.66
N GLY A 183 -4.87 50.85 10.06
CA GLY A 183 -5.16 49.52 10.61
C GLY A 183 -5.13 48.40 9.57
N LEU A 184 -5.47 48.70 8.31
CA LEU A 184 -5.44 47.74 7.21
C LEU A 184 -4.00 47.31 6.88
N PHE A 185 -3.06 48.26 6.83
CA PHE A 185 -1.67 47.95 6.50
C PHE A 185 -0.99 47.06 7.55
N ASN A 186 -1.16 47.36 8.85
CA ASN A 186 -0.59 46.53 9.92
C ASN A 186 -1.13 45.10 9.88
N ARG A 187 -2.39 44.92 9.49
CA ARG A 187 -2.98 43.58 9.31
C ARG A 187 -2.40 42.84 8.12
N ILE A 188 -2.13 43.53 7.01
CA ILE A 188 -1.48 42.93 5.83
C ILE A 188 -0.07 42.49 6.18
N LEU A 189 0.69 43.31 6.91
CA LEU A 189 2.01 42.92 7.40
C LEU A 189 1.91 41.71 8.34
N LEU A 190 0.94 41.69 9.26
CA LEU A 190 0.74 40.53 10.13
C LEU A 190 0.36 39.27 9.33
N VAL A 191 -0.48 39.40 8.30
CA VAL A 191 -0.80 38.28 7.39
C VAL A 191 0.45 37.80 6.65
N ALA A 192 1.30 38.71 6.16
CA ALA A 192 2.56 38.36 5.53
C ALA A 192 3.51 37.62 6.48
N VAL A 193 3.59 38.08 7.74
CA VAL A 193 4.39 37.41 8.78
C VAL A 193 3.88 36.00 9.05
N VAL A 194 2.58 35.87 9.32
CA VAL A 194 1.97 34.56 9.62
C VAL A 194 2.07 33.64 8.41
N LEU A 195 1.81 34.12 7.19
CA LEU A 195 1.91 33.32 5.97
C LEU A 195 3.35 32.84 5.73
N GLY A 196 4.34 33.72 5.84
CA GLY A 196 5.74 33.38 5.62
C GLY A 196 6.22 32.29 6.57
N ILE A 197 5.90 32.42 7.87
CA ILE A 197 6.24 31.40 8.87
C ILE A 197 5.42 30.12 8.67
N ALA A 198 4.12 30.23 8.36
CA ALA A 198 3.22 29.08 8.16
C ALA A 198 3.60 28.19 6.98
N THR A 199 4.42 28.66 6.03
CA THR A 199 5.01 27.79 4.99
C THR A 199 5.84 26.66 5.57
N GLY A 200 6.40 26.83 6.77
CA GLY A 200 7.10 25.78 7.50
C GLY A 200 6.18 24.78 8.21
N ALA A 201 4.86 25.00 8.27
CA ALA A 201 3.92 24.06 8.91
C ALA A 201 3.57 22.89 7.99
N ASN A 202 3.15 23.19 6.75
CA ASN A 202 2.87 22.25 5.67
C ASN A 202 2.68 23.05 4.36
N PRO A 203 3.11 22.55 3.19
CA PRO A 203 2.92 23.22 1.89
C PRO A 203 1.46 23.54 1.55
N THR A 204 0.52 22.76 2.08
CA THR A 204 -0.93 22.96 1.89
C THR A 204 -1.41 24.34 2.37
N ILE A 205 -0.61 25.09 3.15
CA ILE A 205 -0.92 26.50 3.45
C ILE A 205 -1.13 27.35 2.19
N ILE A 206 -0.54 26.95 1.06
CA ILE A 206 -0.70 27.63 -0.24
C ILE A 206 -2.17 27.73 -0.67
N GLN A 207 -3.04 26.84 -0.17
CA GLN A 207 -4.48 26.87 -0.43
C GLN A 207 -5.16 28.19 0.01
N VAL A 208 -4.57 28.94 0.96
CA VAL A 208 -5.09 30.25 1.37
C VAL A 208 -4.69 31.37 0.40
N VAL A 209 -3.65 31.19 -0.40
CA VAL A 209 -3.07 32.23 -1.26
C VAL A 209 -4.07 32.77 -2.29
N PRO A 210 -4.86 31.95 -3.02
CA PRO A 210 -5.90 32.45 -3.92
C PRO A 210 -6.91 33.39 -3.23
N ALA A 211 -7.31 33.06 -2.00
CA ALA A 211 -8.19 33.91 -1.19
C ALA A 211 -7.51 35.23 -0.80
N LEU A 212 -6.21 35.20 -0.49
CA LEU A 212 -5.41 36.40 -0.20
C LEU A 212 -5.24 37.29 -1.43
N VAL A 213 -4.99 36.71 -2.61
CA VAL A 213 -4.87 37.46 -3.87
C VAL A 213 -6.18 38.16 -4.18
N LEU A 214 -7.31 37.44 -4.17
CA LEU A 214 -8.63 38.04 -4.39
C LEU A 214 -8.93 39.16 -3.39
N SER A 215 -8.68 38.91 -2.10
CA SER A 215 -8.88 39.92 -1.06
C SER A 215 -8.00 41.15 -1.30
N THR A 216 -6.73 40.95 -1.65
CA THR A 216 -5.79 42.02 -1.96
C THR A 216 -6.24 42.85 -3.15
N VAL A 217 -6.72 42.23 -4.24
CA VAL A 217 -7.30 42.93 -5.39
C VAL A 217 -8.46 43.81 -4.94
N PHE A 218 -9.32 43.31 -4.05
CA PHE A 218 -10.44 44.09 -3.54
C PHE A 218 -10.00 45.29 -2.68
N PHE A 219 -8.89 45.16 -1.94
CA PHE A 219 -8.31 46.23 -1.11
C PHE A 219 -7.25 47.07 -1.83
N TRP A 220 -6.88 46.77 -3.09
CA TRP A 220 -5.71 47.34 -3.78
C TRP A 220 -5.66 48.87 -3.74
N LYS A 221 -6.82 49.51 -3.98
CA LYS A 221 -6.98 50.98 -3.96
C LYS A 221 -6.66 51.63 -2.61
N PHE A 222 -6.72 50.88 -1.51
CA PHE A 222 -6.48 51.36 -0.14
C PHE A 222 -5.05 51.09 0.37
N ILE A 223 -4.35 50.15 -0.27
CA ILE A 223 -3.02 49.67 0.18
C ILE A 223 -1.92 50.33 -0.66
N GLY A 224 -2.01 50.23 -1.99
CA GLY A 224 -0.98 50.65 -2.94
C GLY A 224 0.18 49.64 -3.09
N LEU A 225 0.80 49.64 -4.28
CA LEU A 225 1.79 48.64 -4.71
C LEU A 225 2.99 48.51 -3.76
N LYS A 226 3.59 49.61 -3.31
CA LYS A 226 4.81 49.60 -2.46
C LYS A 226 4.61 48.78 -1.17
N LYS A 227 3.44 48.88 -0.55
CA LYS A 227 3.11 48.15 0.69
C LYS A 227 2.89 46.67 0.44
N LEU A 228 2.34 46.31 -0.73
CA LEU A 228 2.18 44.92 -1.15
C LEU A 228 3.52 44.28 -1.48
N VAL A 229 4.41 45.01 -2.16
CA VAL A 229 5.79 44.56 -2.40
C VAL A 229 6.51 44.32 -1.07
N LEU A 230 6.39 45.24 -0.10
CA LEU A 230 6.97 45.03 1.23
C LEU A 230 6.39 43.82 1.95
N ALA A 231 5.07 43.63 1.91
CA ALA A 231 4.42 42.47 2.49
C ALA A 231 4.88 41.16 1.82
N ALA A 232 4.95 41.12 0.48
CA ALA A 232 5.44 39.97 -0.26
C ALA A 232 6.92 39.67 0.06
N PHE A 233 7.76 40.70 0.10
CA PHE A 233 9.17 40.59 0.48
C PHE A 233 9.33 40.03 1.90
N LEU A 234 8.52 40.50 2.86
CA LEU A 234 8.51 40.00 4.22
C LEU A 234 8.07 38.53 4.30
N THR A 235 7.03 38.13 3.56
CA THR A 235 6.61 36.73 3.45
C THR A 235 7.77 35.87 2.96
N VAL A 236 8.44 36.28 1.88
CA VAL A 236 9.55 35.54 1.28
C VAL A 236 10.73 35.41 2.25
N ILE A 237 11.14 36.51 2.91
CA ILE A 237 12.20 36.47 3.93
C ILE A 237 11.86 35.49 5.04
N LEU A 238 10.63 35.52 5.55
CA LEU A 238 10.23 34.65 6.66
C LEU A 238 10.10 33.19 6.24
N THR A 239 9.70 32.92 4.99
CA THR A 239 9.79 31.59 4.41
C THR A 239 11.25 31.11 4.35
N PHE A 240 12.18 31.90 3.84
CA PHE A 240 13.60 31.52 3.87
C PHE A 240 14.14 31.33 5.30
N ALA A 241 13.75 32.21 6.22
CA ALA A 241 14.14 32.13 7.62
C ALA A 241 13.65 30.83 8.27
N ILE A 242 12.38 30.45 8.10
CA ILE A 242 11.84 29.23 8.71
C ILE A 242 12.45 27.97 8.06
N TYR A 243 12.70 27.98 6.75
CA TYR A 243 13.33 26.86 6.05
C TYR A 243 14.85 26.75 6.26
N SER A 244 15.50 27.80 6.77
CA SER A 244 16.92 27.72 7.19
C SER A 244 17.16 26.68 8.29
N TYR A 245 16.10 26.29 9.01
CA TYR A 245 16.09 25.13 9.90
C TYR A 245 16.67 23.88 9.25
N LEU A 246 16.35 23.60 7.98
CA LEU A 246 16.75 22.37 7.30
C LEU A 246 18.28 22.23 7.18
N PRO A 247 19.02 23.14 6.50
CA PRO A 247 20.47 23.00 6.39
C PRO A 247 21.18 23.12 7.74
N ILE A 248 20.68 23.99 8.65
CA ILE A 248 21.25 24.14 10.00
C ILE A 248 21.13 22.82 10.75
N ARG A 249 19.94 22.21 10.75
CA ARG A 249 19.72 20.99 11.50
C ARG A 249 20.41 19.80 10.87
N ALA A 250 20.41 19.71 9.54
CA ALA A 250 21.13 18.66 8.82
C ALA A 250 22.62 18.68 9.17
N SER A 251 23.24 19.86 9.33
CA SER A 251 24.67 20.00 9.71
C SER A 251 25.02 19.44 11.10
N ALA A 252 24.02 19.23 11.95
CA ALA A 252 24.19 18.57 13.24
C ALA A 252 24.10 17.03 13.16
N HIS A 253 23.93 16.48 11.95
CA HIS A 253 23.83 15.06 11.66
C HIS A 253 22.81 14.31 12.54
N PRO A 254 21.54 14.75 12.58
CA PRO A 254 20.51 14.03 13.34
C PRO A 254 20.31 12.63 12.75
N PHE A 255 19.85 11.68 13.57
CA PHE A 255 19.54 10.34 13.08
C PHE A 255 18.45 10.38 12.00
N LEU A 256 17.33 11.07 12.29
CA LEU A 256 16.32 11.44 11.31
C LEU A 256 16.79 12.65 10.49
N ASN A 257 17.38 12.42 9.32
CA ASN A 257 17.91 13.45 8.42
C ASN A 257 17.49 13.19 6.96
N TRP A 258 16.20 13.18 6.68
CA TRP A 258 15.70 12.84 5.35
C TRP A 258 16.24 13.83 4.31
N GLY A 259 16.80 13.31 3.21
CA GLY A 259 17.33 14.09 2.11
C GLY A 259 18.69 14.76 2.37
N ASP A 260 19.15 14.79 3.63
CA ASP A 260 20.35 15.47 4.09
C ASP A 260 20.54 16.87 3.46
N PRO A 261 19.64 17.85 3.74
CA PRO A 261 19.60 19.13 3.05
C PRO A 261 20.72 20.12 3.45
N GLN A 262 21.92 19.64 3.75
CA GLN A 262 23.09 20.46 4.10
C GLN A 262 23.61 21.30 2.93
N THR A 263 23.67 20.71 1.73
CA THR A 263 24.16 21.39 0.53
C THR A 263 23.01 22.06 -0.21
N VAL A 264 23.30 23.11 -0.99
CA VAL A 264 22.27 23.80 -1.79
C VAL A 264 21.53 22.83 -2.71
N ALA A 265 22.24 21.87 -3.33
CA ALA A 265 21.63 20.87 -4.20
C ALA A 265 20.67 19.95 -3.43
N ARG A 266 21.09 19.39 -2.30
CA ARG A 266 20.22 18.53 -1.46
C ARG A 266 19.08 19.30 -0.83
N PHE A 267 19.30 20.55 -0.41
CA PHE A 267 18.25 21.44 0.09
C PHE A 267 17.17 21.69 -0.97
N VAL A 268 17.55 22.06 -2.19
CA VAL A 268 16.60 22.26 -3.29
C VAL A 268 15.90 20.95 -3.66
N GLY A 269 16.62 19.84 -3.70
CA GLY A 269 16.05 18.52 -3.96
C GLY A 269 15.02 18.11 -2.90
N HIS A 270 15.31 18.37 -1.62
CA HIS A 270 14.38 18.12 -0.52
C HIS A 270 13.12 18.97 -0.63
N LEU A 271 13.23 20.26 -0.97
CA LEU A 271 12.07 21.12 -1.17
C LEU A 271 11.19 20.71 -2.36
N ARG A 272 11.79 20.11 -3.39
CA ARG A 272 11.07 19.57 -4.55
C ARG A 272 10.40 18.22 -4.28
N GLY A 273 10.75 17.56 -3.17
CA GLY A 273 10.33 16.19 -2.91
C GLY A 273 11.00 15.19 -3.86
N GLU A 274 12.26 15.42 -4.24
CA GLU A 274 13.01 14.45 -5.05
C GLU A 274 12.99 13.07 -4.38
N GLY A 275 12.60 12.06 -5.16
CA GLY A 275 12.40 10.70 -4.68
C GLY A 275 10.99 10.38 -4.15
N LEU A 276 10.05 11.34 -4.21
CA LEU A 276 8.62 11.12 -3.91
C LEU A 276 7.71 11.42 -5.11
N ASP A 277 8.25 11.81 -6.27
CA ASP A 277 7.49 12.15 -7.48
C ASP A 277 7.22 10.91 -8.36
N ILE A 278 5.98 10.73 -8.84
CA ILE A 278 5.56 9.68 -9.78
C ILE A 278 6.32 9.72 -11.11
N HIS A 279 6.85 10.88 -11.48
CA HIS A 279 7.71 11.06 -12.64
C HIS A 279 9.17 10.76 -12.37
N ASP A 280 9.56 10.48 -11.13
CA ASP A 280 10.91 10.01 -10.82
C ASP A 280 10.98 8.50 -11.09
N PRO A 281 11.54 8.07 -12.25
CA PRO A 281 11.62 6.66 -12.58
C PRO A 281 12.46 5.89 -11.55
N ARG A 282 13.25 6.59 -10.72
CA ARG A 282 14.10 5.96 -9.71
C ARG A 282 13.37 5.54 -8.44
N THR A 283 12.08 5.85 -8.27
CA THR A 283 11.40 5.58 -6.99
C THR A 283 10.09 4.83 -7.09
N ASN A 284 9.53 4.71 -8.30
CA ASN A 284 8.20 4.11 -8.51
C ASN A 284 7.14 4.71 -7.56
N SER A 285 7.31 5.99 -7.18
CA SER A 285 6.35 6.69 -6.34
C SER A 285 5.01 6.73 -7.06
N ILE A 286 3.92 6.66 -6.32
CA ILE A 286 2.57 6.86 -6.85
C ILE A 286 2.07 8.29 -6.62
N ASN A 287 2.89 9.14 -5.99
CA ASN A 287 2.52 10.49 -5.62
C ASN A 287 2.99 11.50 -6.66
N GLY A 288 2.08 12.30 -7.21
CA GLY A 288 2.45 13.31 -8.20
C GLY A 288 1.30 13.75 -9.10
N PHE A 289 1.62 14.61 -10.06
CA PHE A 289 0.68 15.08 -11.06
C PHE A 289 0.49 14.00 -12.13
N THR A 290 -0.66 13.33 -12.16
CA THR A 290 -0.81 12.15 -13.03
C THR A 290 -1.23 12.49 -14.45
N GLY A 291 -1.99 13.57 -14.65
CA GLY A 291 -2.65 13.89 -15.92
C GLY A 291 -3.70 12.85 -16.37
N SER A 292 -4.02 11.85 -15.55
CA SER A 292 -4.90 10.74 -15.89
C SER A 292 -6.37 11.10 -15.74
N SER A 293 -7.18 10.86 -16.78
CA SER A 293 -8.63 11.06 -16.75
C SER A 293 -9.35 10.12 -15.76
N ALA A 294 -8.81 8.91 -15.56
CA ALA A 294 -9.32 7.98 -14.56
C ALA A 294 -9.14 8.55 -13.15
N VAL A 295 -7.91 8.96 -12.80
CA VAL A 295 -7.58 9.58 -11.50
C VAL A 295 -8.40 10.85 -11.28
N PHE A 296 -8.59 11.66 -12.32
CA PHE A 296 -9.45 12.84 -12.26
C PHE A 296 -10.88 12.49 -11.83
N SER A 297 -11.52 11.54 -12.52
CA SER A 297 -12.92 11.17 -12.25
C SER A 297 -13.07 10.55 -10.86
N GLU A 298 -12.12 9.70 -10.46
CA GLU A 298 -12.10 9.06 -9.15
C GLU A 298 -11.93 10.09 -8.03
N SER A 299 -10.96 11.01 -8.15
CA SER A 299 -10.68 12.03 -7.14
C SER A 299 -11.83 13.02 -7.02
N PHE A 300 -12.48 13.39 -8.14
CA PHE A 300 -13.67 14.23 -8.13
C PHE A 300 -14.83 13.53 -7.41
N GLY A 301 -15.13 12.28 -7.80
CA GLY A 301 -16.17 11.47 -7.15
C GLY A 301 -15.90 11.28 -5.65
N ARG A 302 -14.63 11.06 -5.28
CA ARG A 302 -14.18 10.93 -3.90
C ARG A 302 -14.38 12.23 -3.11
N TYR A 303 -14.03 13.39 -3.67
CA TYR A 303 -14.26 14.69 -3.02
C TYR A 303 -15.74 14.91 -2.70
N ILE A 304 -16.63 14.62 -3.68
CA ILE A 304 -18.08 14.71 -3.50
C ILE A 304 -18.56 13.71 -2.46
N TYR A 305 -18.18 12.44 -2.55
CA TYR A 305 -18.52 11.40 -1.59
C TYR A 305 -18.12 11.81 -0.16
N LEU A 306 -16.87 12.26 0.03
CA LEU A 306 -16.39 12.68 1.33
C LEU A 306 -17.16 13.87 1.87
N MET A 307 -17.59 14.83 1.03
CA MET A 307 -18.46 15.91 1.47
C MET A 307 -19.76 15.41 2.11
N PHE A 308 -20.39 14.36 1.57
CA PHE A 308 -21.57 13.71 2.18
C PHE A 308 -21.26 12.95 3.47
N VAL A 309 -20.06 12.38 3.55
CA VAL A 309 -19.60 11.63 4.72
C VAL A 309 -19.24 12.58 5.88
N GLN A 310 -18.63 13.72 5.58
CA GLN A 310 -18.26 14.73 6.58
C GLN A 310 -19.50 15.43 7.16
N PHE A 311 -20.45 15.78 6.30
CA PHE A 311 -21.64 16.54 6.66
C PHE A 311 -22.87 15.74 6.25
N THR A 312 -23.69 15.33 7.22
CA THR A 312 -24.93 14.58 6.95
C THR A 312 -25.70 15.18 5.76
N PRO A 313 -26.35 14.39 4.88
CA PRO A 313 -27.04 14.94 3.70
C PRO A 313 -28.03 16.07 4.02
N LEU A 314 -28.57 16.11 5.23
CA LEU A 314 -29.44 17.15 5.77
C LEU A 314 -28.80 18.55 5.83
N LEU A 315 -27.46 18.64 5.91
CA LEU A 315 -26.72 19.89 6.03
C LEU A 315 -26.34 20.49 4.67
N LEU A 316 -26.43 19.75 3.56
CA LEU A 316 -26.07 20.27 2.24
C LEU A 316 -27.00 21.38 1.75
N PRO A 317 -28.34 21.28 1.88
CA PRO A 317 -29.21 22.42 1.59
C PRO A 317 -28.90 23.63 2.46
N VAL A 318 -28.55 23.41 3.74
CA VAL A 318 -28.18 24.47 4.69
C VAL A 318 -26.87 25.16 4.28
N LEU A 319 -25.88 24.39 3.82
CA LEU A 319 -24.64 24.91 3.26
C LEU A 319 -24.92 25.83 2.06
N VAL A 320 -25.73 25.37 1.10
CA VAL A 320 -26.09 26.16 -0.09
C VAL A 320 -26.82 27.44 0.30
N LEU A 321 -27.79 27.37 1.23
CA LEU A 321 -28.49 28.54 1.75
C LEU A 321 -27.52 29.55 2.39
N GLY A 322 -26.53 29.06 3.13
CA GLY A 322 -25.51 29.90 3.74
C GLY A 322 -24.55 30.54 2.74
N ALA A 323 -24.13 29.80 1.72
CA ALA A 323 -23.34 30.32 0.60
C ALA A 323 -24.10 31.47 -0.10
N ILE A 324 -25.39 31.26 -0.40
CA ILE A 324 -26.26 32.29 -0.98
C ILE A 324 -26.39 33.49 -0.03
N TYR A 325 -26.60 33.26 1.27
CA TYR A 325 -26.70 34.32 2.28
C TYR A 325 -25.46 35.21 2.31
N ILE A 326 -24.26 34.60 2.34
CA ILE A 326 -23.01 35.33 2.38
C ILE A 326 -22.79 36.07 1.07
N TYR A 327 -23.07 35.46 -0.09
CA TYR A 327 -22.97 36.12 -1.39
C TYR A 327 -23.84 37.38 -1.47
N GLN A 328 -25.08 37.28 -0.99
CA GLN A 328 -26.02 38.40 -0.97
C GLN A 328 -25.61 39.49 0.03
N LYS A 329 -25.07 39.11 1.19
CA LYS A 329 -24.63 40.07 2.22
C LYS A 329 -23.33 40.76 1.83
N ASN A 330 -22.36 40.01 1.31
CA ASN A 330 -21.06 40.52 0.87
C ASN A 330 -20.44 39.57 -0.18
N LYS A 331 -20.61 39.91 -1.46
CA LYS A 331 -20.06 39.13 -2.60
C LYS A 331 -18.55 38.94 -2.52
N LYS A 332 -17.79 39.94 -2.06
CA LYS A 332 -16.33 39.88 -1.98
C LYS A 332 -15.89 38.85 -0.94
N LEU A 333 -16.54 38.87 0.23
CA LEU A 333 -16.33 37.86 1.27
C LEU A 333 -16.65 36.45 0.77
N PHE A 334 -17.79 36.29 0.10
CA PHE A 334 -18.18 35.01 -0.48
C PHE A 334 -17.10 34.50 -1.44
N LEU A 335 -16.64 35.32 -2.38
CA LEU A 335 -15.61 34.93 -3.34
C LEU A 335 -14.29 34.57 -2.65
N SER A 336 -13.86 35.34 -1.65
CA SER A 336 -12.64 35.05 -0.88
C SER A 336 -12.75 33.72 -0.09
N LEU A 337 -13.93 33.34 0.39
CA LEU A 337 -14.13 32.05 1.06
C LEU A 337 -14.27 30.90 0.05
N ALA A 338 -15.08 31.07 -0.99
CA ALA A 338 -15.43 30.03 -1.95
C ALA A 338 -14.26 29.60 -2.85
N ILE A 339 -13.25 30.46 -3.05
CA ILE A 339 -12.08 30.08 -3.86
C ILE A 339 -11.24 28.98 -3.21
N ILE A 340 -11.25 28.86 -1.88
CA ILE A 340 -10.48 27.83 -1.16
C ILE A 340 -10.97 26.42 -1.52
N PRO A 341 -12.25 26.05 -1.33
CA PRO A 341 -12.72 24.72 -1.71
C PRO A 341 -12.62 24.46 -3.22
N LEU A 342 -12.73 25.48 -4.08
CA LEU A 342 -12.56 25.34 -5.53
C LEU A 342 -11.12 24.98 -5.91
N THR A 343 -10.14 25.67 -5.31
CA THR A 343 -8.72 25.41 -5.58
C THR A 343 -8.24 24.12 -4.95
N ASN A 344 -8.78 23.75 -3.79
CA ASN A 344 -8.52 22.46 -3.15
C ASN A 344 -9.06 21.30 -4.00
N LEU A 345 -10.28 21.42 -4.53
CA LEU A 345 -10.83 20.47 -5.50
C LEU A 345 -9.96 20.39 -6.76
N ALA A 346 -9.59 21.54 -7.33
CA ALA A 346 -8.76 21.59 -8.53
C ALA A 346 -7.39 20.92 -8.32
N PHE A 347 -6.82 21.01 -7.12
CA PHE A 347 -5.58 20.33 -6.78
C PHE A 347 -5.78 18.82 -6.55
N GLY A 348 -6.81 18.43 -5.80
CA GLY A 348 -7.10 17.02 -5.51
C GLY A 348 -7.41 16.18 -6.76
N ILE A 349 -7.96 16.78 -7.82
CA ILE A 349 -8.27 16.07 -9.07
C ILE A 349 -7.07 15.94 -10.03
N ILE A 350 -5.99 16.69 -9.82
CA ILE A 350 -4.80 16.65 -10.70
C ILE A 350 -3.58 15.99 -10.04
N TYR A 351 -3.53 15.95 -8.70
CA TYR A 351 -2.40 15.43 -7.93
C TYR A 351 -2.82 14.22 -7.10
N LEU A 352 -2.21 13.05 -7.33
CA LEU A 352 -2.41 11.85 -6.51
C LEU A 352 -1.41 11.85 -5.34
N SER A 353 -1.85 11.65 -4.11
CA SER A 353 -0.97 11.72 -2.91
C SER A 353 -1.10 10.55 -1.93
N GLY A 354 -1.98 9.59 -2.21
CA GLY A 354 -2.31 8.48 -1.28
C GLY A 354 -3.07 8.89 0.00
N ASN A 355 -2.99 10.16 0.43
CA ASN A 355 -3.67 10.73 1.61
C ASN A 355 -4.35 12.07 1.29
N GLN A 356 -5.03 12.13 0.14
CA GLN A 356 -5.69 13.36 -0.35
C GLN A 356 -6.82 13.82 0.58
N GLU A 357 -7.41 12.90 1.35
CA GLU A 357 -8.54 13.17 2.23
C GLU A 357 -8.21 14.25 3.27
N ALA A 358 -7.02 14.19 3.87
CA ALA A 358 -6.56 15.17 4.85
C ALA A 358 -6.41 16.58 4.27
N TRP A 359 -6.16 16.70 2.96
CA TRP A 359 -6.02 18.00 2.29
C TRP A 359 -7.37 18.71 2.16
N PHE A 360 -8.48 17.98 2.18
CA PHE A 360 -9.83 18.52 2.04
C PHE A 360 -10.37 19.19 3.31
N ILE A 361 -9.64 19.11 4.44
CA ILE A 361 -10.01 19.79 5.69
C ILE A 361 -10.24 21.29 5.49
N ALA A 362 -9.42 21.95 4.67
CA ALA A 362 -9.60 23.37 4.37
C ALA A 362 -10.97 23.67 3.75
N SER A 363 -11.44 22.80 2.85
CA SER A 363 -12.78 22.90 2.27
C SER A 363 -13.86 22.70 3.32
N TYR A 364 -13.70 21.71 4.21
CA TYR A 364 -14.66 21.40 5.26
C TYR A 364 -14.81 22.53 6.28
N ILE A 365 -13.73 23.26 6.57
CA ILE A 365 -13.76 24.47 7.39
C ILE A 365 -14.63 25.56 6.73
N ILE A 366 -14.43 25.81 5.43
CA ILE A 366 -15.23 26.81 4.69
C ILE A 366 -16.70 26.39 4.59
N PHE A 367 -16.97 25.12 4.29
CA PHE A 367 -18.31 24.57 4.26
C PHE A 367 -19.02 24.71 5.61
N THR A 368 -18.30 24.54 6.72
CA THR A 368 -18.85 24.77 8.06
C THR A 368 -19.26 26.23 8.29
N ILE A 369 -18.46 27.19 7.81
CA ILE A 369 -18.82 28.62 7.87
C ILE A 369 -20.12 28.87 7.07
N PHE A 370 -20.27 28.25 5.90
CA PHE A 370 -21.50 28.33 5.11
C PHE A 370 -22.67 27.66 5.84
N ILE A 371 -22.49 26.47 6.42
CA ILE A 371 -23.52 25.79 7.22
C ILE A 371 -23.99 26.69 8.37
N GLY A 372 -23.08 27.30 9.14
CA GLY A 372 -23.44 28.22 10.23
C GLY A 372 -24.21 29.46 9.74
N ALA A 373 -23.83 30.01 8.59
CA ALA A 373 -24.55 31.10 7.94
C ALA A 373 -25.97 30.67 7.51
N GLY A 374 -26.11 29.47 6.94
CA GLY A 374 -27.38 28.89 6.51
C GLY A 374 -28.31 28.58 7.67
N MET A 375 -27.80 27.99 8.76
CA MET A 375 -28.56 27.74 9.99
C MET A 375 -29.14 29.05 10.55
N GLY A 376 -28.35 30.12 10.56
CA GLY A 376 -28.81 31.44 10.99
C GLY A 376 -29.84 32.07 10.06
N LEU A 377 -29.69 31.94 8.74
CA LEU A 377 -30.70 32.42 7.79
C LEU A 377 -32.02 31.63 7.94
N ALA A 378 -31.95 30.30 8.01
CA ALA A 378 -33.12 29.44 8.20
C ALA A 378 -33.88 29.80 9.48
N LEU A 379 -33.18 30.04 10.60
CA LEU A 379 -33.82 30.47 11.83
C LEU A 379 -34.44 31.87 11.71
N LYS A 380 -33.78 32.82 11.04
CA LYS A 380 -34.35 34.18 10.83
C LYS A 380 -35.69 34.12 10.10
N VAL A 381 -35.77 33.29 9.06
CA VAL A 381 -36.99 33.09 8.27
C VAL A 381 -38.05 32.38 9.11
N LEU A 382 -37.70 31.29 9.78
CA LEU A 382 -38.62 30.54 10.64
C LEU A 382 -39.25 31.43 11.70
N LEU A 383 -38.44 32.22 12.41
CA LEU A 383 -38.92 33.12 13.46
C LEU A 383 -39.76 34.27 12.93
N GLY A 384 -39.59 34.68 11.67
CA GLY A 384 -40.49 35.65 11.05
C GLY A 384 -41.88 35.08 10.76
N ILE A 385 -41.99 33.76 10.57
CA ILE A 385 -43.25 33.06 10.28
C ILE A 385 -43.89 32.58 11.60
N THR A 386 -43.14 31.88 12.45
CA THR A 386 -43.62 31.22 13.69
C THR A 386 -42.58 31.35 14.82
N PRO A 387 -42.57 32.47 15.59
CA PRO A 387 -41.63 32.69 16.69
C PRO A 387 -41.63 31.60 17.76
N LYS A 388 -42.77 30.91 17.94
CA LYS A 388 -42.95 29.84 18.95
C LYS A 388 -42.03 28.63 18.73
N LEU A 389 -41.56 28.40 17.49
CA LEU A 389 -40.70 27.25 17.15
C LEU A 389 -39.19 27.51 17.39
N LYS A 390 -38.82 28.66 17.98
CA LYS A 390 -37.43 29.02 18.25
C LYS A 390 -36.64 27.92 18.94
N SER A 391 -37.14 27.45 20.09
CA SER A 391 -36.44 26.47 20.91
C SER A 391 -36.36 25.12 20.18
N THR A 392 -37.44 24.70 19.54
CA THR A 392 -37.49 23.47 18.73
C THR A 392 -36.45 23.49 17.62
N PHE A 393 -36.30 24.60 16.88
CA PHE A 393 -35.28 24.71 15.85
C PHE A 393 -33.87 24.67 16.42
N LEU A 394 -33.60 25.38 17.51
CA LEU A 394 -32.27 25.40 18.12
C LEU A 394 -31.87 24.03 18.66
N ILE A 395 -32.81 23.30 19.26
CA ILE A 395 -32.63 21.90 19.67
C ILE A 395 -32.38 21.03 18.44
N GLY A 396 -33.20 21.17 17.39
CA GLY A 396 -33.04 20.42 16.14
C GLY A 396 -31.68 20.67 15.48
N ALA A 397 -31.23 21.92 15.41
CA ALA A 397 -29.92 22.29 14.86
C ALA A 397 -28.77 21.69 15.69
N LEU A 398 -28.89 21.69 17.02
CA LEU A 398 -27.91 21.05 17.90
C LEU A 398 -27.92 19.53 17.73
N VAL A 399 -29.08 18.90 17.64
CA VAL A 399 -29.20 17.45 17.40
C VAL A 399 -28.55 17.08 16.08
N VAL A 400 -28.87 17.80 14.99
CA VAL A 400 -28.25 17.56 13.67
C VAL A 400 -26.73 17.74 13.73
N ALA A 401 -26.24 18.76 14.44
CA ALA A 401 -24.81 18.99 14.63
C ALA A 401 -24.10 17.88 15.43
N LEU A 402 -24.84 17.11 16.24
CA LEU A 402 -24.32 16.00 17.04
C LEU A 402 -24.52 14.63 16.38
N ILE A 403 -25.23 14.53 15.25
CA ILE A 403 -25.34 13.27 14.49
C ILE A 403 -23.95 12.72 14.11
N PRO A 404 -23.00 13.53 13.58
CA PRO A 404 -21.66 13.04 13.27
C PRO A 404 -20.93 12.46 14.49
N LEU A 405 -21.10 13.06 15.67
CA LEU A 405 -20.53 12.52 16.91
C LEU A 405 -21.04 11.10 17.18
N ILE A 406 -22.35 10.89 17.17
CA ILE A 406 -22.94 9.57 17.47
C ILE A 406 -22.50 8.52 16.44
N TYR A 407 -22.45 8.89 15.17
CA TYR A 407 -22.12 7.97 14.10
C TYR A 407 -20.62 7.62 14.03
N TRP A 408 -19.75 8.60 14.25
CA TRP A 408 -18.30 8.44 14.14
C TRP A 408 -17.62 7.99 15.42
N PHE A 409 -18.19 8.27 16.60
CA PHE A 409 -17.58 7.89 17.88
C PHE A 409 -17.12 6.43 17.96
N PRO A 410 -17.96 5.41 17.69
CA PRO A 410 -17.51 4.02 17.78
C PRO A 410 -16.49 3.63 16.69
N LYS A 411 -16.34 4.42 15.63
CA LYS A 411 -15.40 4.15 14.52
C LYS A 411 -14.07 4.89 14.67
N LEU A 412 -14.07 6.03 15.37
CA LEU A 412 -12.91 6.88 15.60
C LEU A 412 -12.39 6.78 17.04
N ASP A 413 -12.98 5.93 17.88
CA ASP A 413 -12.39 5.57 19.17
C ASP A 413 -11.11 4.76 18.94
N ARG A 414 -9.96 5.43 19.11
CA ARG A 414 -8.63 4.83 18.96
C ARG A 414 -7.98 4.51 20.31
N SER A 415 -8.71 4.63 21.42
CA SER A 415 -8.17 4.40 22.77
C SER A 415 -7.74 2.94 23.00
N GLY A 416 -8.32 2.00 22.25
CA GLY A 416 -7.94 0.58 22.23
C GLY A 416 -7.02 0.19 21.06
N THR A 417 -6.49 1.15 20.29
CA THR A 417 -5.62 0.84 19.16
C THR A 417 -4.18 0.66 19.61
N PHE A 418 -3.74 -0.60 19.68
CA PHE A 418 -2.38 -1.00 20.07
C PHE A 418 -1.54 -1.58 18.92
N VAL A 419 -2.11 -1.68 17.71
CA VAL A 419 -1.54 -2.42 16.57
C VAL A 419 -0.06 -2.14 16.32
N SER A 420 0.30 -0.87 16.15
CA SER A 420 1.69 -0.48 15.86
C SER A 420 2.62 -0.77 17.03
N LEU A 421 2.14 -0.61 18.26
CA LEU A 421 2.90 -0.85 19.49
C LEU A 421 3.13 -2.36 19.72
N ASP A 422 2.09 -3.17 19.53
CA ASP A 422 2.15 -4.63 19.64
C ASP A 422 3.06 -5.20 18.55
N TYR A 423 2.96 -4.69 17.32
CA TYR A 423 3.88 -5.05 16.23
C TYR A 423 5.32 -4.65 16.54
N ALA A 424 5.59 -3.45 17.06
CA ALA A 424 6.93 -3.07 17.51
C ALA A 424 7.45 -3.96 18.65
N ASP A 425 6.64 -4.26 19.65
CA ASP A 425 7.04 -5.18 20.73
C ASP A 425 7.42 -6.54 20.16
N ASN A 426 6.57 -7.12 19.31
CA ASN A 426 6.78 -8.45 18.74
C ASN A 426 7.96 -8.51 17.76
N LEU A 427 8.24 -7.42 17.03
CA LEU A 427 9.36 -7.33 16.10
C LEU A 427 10.70 -7.17 16.82
N TYR A 428 10.77 -6.33 17.87
CA TYR A 428 12.03 -5.98 18.53
C TYR A 428 12.38 -6.87 19.74
N GLN A 429 11.41 -7.53 20.38
CA GLN A 429 11.64 -8.23 21.66
C GLN A 429 12.74 -9.32 21.62
N ASN A 430 12.91 -10.00 20.48
CA ASN A 430 13.81 -11.16 20.36
C ASN A 430 15.12 -10.83 19.63
N LEU A 431 15.33 -9.57 19.22
CA LEU A 431 16.56 -9.16 18.55
C LEU A 431 17.72 -9.09 19.56
N PRO A 432 18.88 -9.73 19.33
CA PRO A 432 20.08 -9.54 20.15
C PRO A 432 20.58 -8.09 20.15
N GLU A 433 21.45 -7.76 21.11
CA GLU A 433 22.11 -6.45 21.14
C GLU A 433 22.89 -6.18 19.86
N ASN A 434 22.91 -4.91 19.41
CA ASN A 434 23.62 -4.47 18.20
C ASN A 434 23.11 -5.13 16.90
N SER A 435 21.88 -5.64 16.87
CA SER A 435 21.31 -6.22 15.65
C SER A 435 21.10 -5.16 14.56
N VAL A 436 21.33 -5.55 13.31
CA VAL A 436 20.92 -4.78 12.14
C VAL A 436 19.59 -5.33 11.65
N LEU A 437 18.54 -4.51 11.66
CA LEU A 437 17.21 -4.89 11.21
C LEU A 437 16.91 -4.23 9.87
N ILE A 438 16.90 -5.02 8.80
CA ILE A 438 16.66 -4.55 7.43
C ILE A 438 15.18 -4.75 7.10
N GLY A 439 14.46 -3.66 6.87
CA GLY A 439 13.05 -3.68 6.43
C GLY A 439 12.83 -2.80 5.21
N THR A 440 11.57 -2.65 4.79
CA THR A 440 11.19 -1.82 3.64
C THR A 440 9.80 -1.21 3.83
N GLY A 441 9.51 -0.14 3.10
CA GLY A 441 8.21 0.53 3.11
C GLY A 441 8.04 1.59 4.20
N ASP A 442 7.05 2.45 3.99
CA ASP A 442 6.83 3.66 4.80
C ASP A 442 6.50 3.34 6.26
N PHE A 443 5.73 2.27 6.50
CA PHE A 443 5.37 1.87 7.86
C PHE A 443 6.59 1.40 8.67
N PHE A 444 7.42 0.52 8.10
CA PHE A 444 8.64 0.06 8.77
C PHE A 444 9.58 1.23 9.08
N ASN A 445 9.79 2.13 8.11
CA ASN A 445 10.61 3.31 8.29
C ASN A 445 10.07 4.19 9.44
N SER A 446 8.78 4.53 9.39
CA SER A 446 8.15 5.41 10.37
C SER A 446 8.12 4.83 11.78
N LEU A 447 7.76 3.55 11.90
CA LEU A 447 7.76 2.84 13.17
C LEU A 447 9.16 2.79 13.76
N SER A 448 10.15 2.38 12.97
CA SER A 448 11.52 2.23 13.45
C SER A 448 12.13 3.56 13.90
N LEU A 449 11.87 4.64 13.17
CA LEU A 449 12.31 5.98 13.56
C LEU A 449 11.65 6.45 14.86
N TYR A 450 10.34 6.20 15.03
CA TYR A 450 9.62 6.52 16.26
C TYR A 450 10.15 5.74 17.47
N GLU A 451 10.34 4.42 17.31
CA GLU A 451 10.86 3.57 18.39
C GLU A 451 12.30 3.96 18.78
N HIS A 452 13.14 4.30 17.79
CA HIS A 452 14.53 4.68 18.03
C HIS A 452 14.67 6.09 18.63
N GLU A 453 14.05 7.11 18.03
CA GLU A 453 14.30 8.52 18.38
C GLU A 453 13.43 9.04 19.52
N SER A 454 12.17 8.60 19.58
CA SER A 454 11.20 9.12 20.54
C SER A 454 11.05 8.19 21.73
N VAL A 455 10.71 6.92 21.49
CA VAL A 455 10.55 5.94 22.59
C VAL A 455 11.90 5.58 23.20
N LYS A 456 12.97 5.61 22.38
CA LYS A 456 14.30 5.10 22.73
C LYS A 456 14.27 3.65 23.18
N ARG A 457 13.37 2.89 22.57
CA ARG A 457 13.28 1.45 22.74
C ARG A 457 14.37 0.82 21.89
N ARG A 458 15.18 -0.05 22.49
CA ARG A 458 16.21 -0.81 21.78
C ARG A 458 17.06 0.09 20.86
N SER A 459 17.57 1.20 21.41
CA SER A 459 18.46 2.12 20.70
C SER A 459 19.80 1.49 20.30
N ASP A 460 20.04 0.24 20.71
CA ASP A 460 21.12 -0.64 20.28
C ASP A 460 20.84 -1.33 18.94
N VAL A 461 19.59 -1.41 18.48
CA VAL A 461 19.21 -2.02 17.20
C VAL A 461 19.26 -0.98 16.09
N PHE A 462 19.87 -1.32 14.96
CA PHE A 462 20.04 -0.43 13.81
C PHE A 462 19.02 -0.75 12.71
N PRO A 463 17.90 -0.01 12.61
CA PRO A 463 16.94 -0.18 11.54
C PRO A 463 17.48 0.40 10.22
N ILE A 464 17.43 -0.38 9.15
CA ILE A 464 17.88 0.01 7.81
C ILE A 464 16.76 -0.23 6.80
N VAL A 465 16.41 0.81 6.06
CA VAL A 465 15.36 0.75 5.04
C VAL A 465 15.98 0.39 3.68
N SER A 466 15.68 -0.82 3.18
CA SER A 466 16.40 -1.48 2.10
C SER A 466 16.37 -0.71 0.77
N ASN A 467 15.19 -0.26 0.35
CA ASN A 467 15.03 0.51 -0.89
C ASN A 467 15.67 1.90 -0.79
N MET A 468 15.59 2.55 0.37
CA MET A 468 16.18 3.87 0.57
C MET A 468 17.70 3.83 0.48
N TRP A 469 18.37 2.91 1.18
CA TRP A 469 19.84 2.88 1.12
C TRP A 469 20.37 2.48 -0.24
N TYR A 470 19.68 1.59 -0.96
CA TYR A 470 20.10 1.21 -2.31
C TYR A 470 19.95 2.38 -3.29
N ILE A 471 18.80 3.05 -3.28
CA ILE A 471 18.43 4.06 -4.27
C ILE A 471 19.03 5.44 -3.94
N LEU A 472 19.08 5.83 -2.67
CA LEU A 472 19.29 7.21 -2.24
C LEU A 472 20.68 7.41 -1.61
N PRO A 473 21.63 8.09 -2.31
CA PRO A 473 22.98 8.31 -1.77
C PRO A 473 22.99 9.06 -0.44
N TRP A 474 22.07 10.02 -0.25
CA TRP A 474 21.98 10.78 0.99
C TRP A 474 21.70 9.88 2.22
N TYR A 475 20.96 8.79 2.04
CA TYR A 475 20.62 7.87 3.15
C TYR A 475 21.84 7.05 3.55
N ARG A 476 22.65 6.59 2.57
CA ARG A 476 23.93 5.93 2.82
C ARG A 476 24.91 6.86 3.52
N ASP A 477 25.02 8.10 3.05
CA ASP A 477 25.89 9.11 3.67
C ASP A 477 25.48 9.36 5.13
N ASN A 478 24.17 9.51 5.38
CA ASN A 478 23.66 9.71 6.73
C ASN A 478 24.00 8.52 7.64
N LEU A 479 23.73 7.29 7.20
CA LEU A 479 24.07 6.09 7.96
C LEU A 479 25.58 5.95 8.19
N ARG A 480 26.41 6.32 7.22
CA ARG A 480 27.88 6.28 7.34
C ARG A 480 28.39 7.29 8.36
N VAL A 481 27.74 8.44 8.50
CA VAL A 481 28.03 9.41 9.57
C VAL A 481 27.63 8.87 10.94
N GLN A 482 26.46 8.20 11.04
CA GLN A 482 26.00 7.61 12.30
C GLN A 482 26.89 6.44 12.74
N ASN A 483 27.19 5.52 11.81
CA ASN A 483 28.08 4.40 12.03
C ASN A 483 28.74 3.95 10.70
N PRO A 484 30.04 4.26 10.49
CA PRO A 484 30.76 3.88 9.27
C PRO A 484 30.78 2.37 9.02
N ASP A 485 30.67 1.55 10.08
CA ASP A 485 30.71 0.09 9.93
C ASP A 485 29.46 -0.47 9.27
N LEU A 486 28.31 0.19 9.44
CA LEU A 486 27.04 -0.21 8.87
C LEU A 486 26.89 0.14 7.39
N MET A 487 27.65 1.13 6.88
CA MET A 487 27.57 1.57 5.48
C MET A 487 28.95 1.71 4.83
N PRO A 488 29.51 0.59 4.33
CA PRO A 488 30.81 0.56 3.67
C PRO A 488 30.86 1.46 2.43
N ILE A 489 32.03 2.05 2.15
CA ILE A 489 32.23 2.96 1.01
C ILE A 489 32.23 2.23 -0.33
N GLU A 490 32.57 0.93 -0.34
CA GLU A 490 32.64 0.14 -1.57
C GLU A 490 31.29 0.04 -2.28
N LEU A 491 30.18 0.19 -1.55
CA LEU A 491 28.81 0.23 -2.09
C LEU A 491 28.65 1.30 -3.20
N GLU A 492 29.33 2.45 -3.10
CA GLU A 492 29.20 3.52 -4.10
C GLU A 492 29.73 3.11 -5.47
N THR A 493 30.67 2.16 -5.52
CA THR A 493 31.21 1.62 -6.78
C THR A 493 30.41 0.45 -7.32
N MET A 494 29.65 -0.24 -6.46
CA MET A 494 28.86 -1.42 -6.81
C MET A 494 27.47 -1.08 -7.32
N ILE A 495 26.86 0.02 -6.84
CA ILE A 495 25.49 0.41 -7.19
C ILE A 495 25.50 1.25 -8.48
N LYS A 496 25.04 0.66 -9.60
CA LYS A 496 24.85 1.34 -10.89
C LYS A 496 23.38 1.57 -11.22
N LYS A 497 22.46 0.83 -10.59
CA LYS A 497 21.00 0.92 -10.75
C LYS A 497 20.54 0.60 -12.17
N ASP A 498 21.25 -0.28 -12.86
CA ASP A 498 20.97 -0.65 -14.26
C ASP A 498 20.02 -1.86 -14.35
N ARG A 499 20.12 -2.82 -13.42
CA ARG A 499 19.38 -4.09 -13.43
C ARG A 499 19.06 -4.59 -12.03
N PHE A 500 18.08 -5.48 -11.94
CA PHE A 500 17.63 -6.06 -10.69
C PHE A 500 18.58 -7.16 -10.17
N GLU A 501 19.29 -7.85 -11.06
CA GLU A 501 20.34 -8.79 -10.70
C GLU A 501 21.43 -8.10 -9.86
N GLU A 502 21.79 -6.86 -10.22
CA GLU A 502 22.74 -6.05 -9.44
C GLU A 502 22.22 -5.82 -8.01
N TYR A 503 20.95 -5.44 -7.84
CA TYR A 503 20.37 -5.25 -6.51
C TYR A 503 20.53 -6.50 -5.64
N ARG A 504 20.24 -7.68 -6.20
CA ARG A 504 20.40 -8.95 -5.49
C ARG A 504 21.87 -9.18 -5.10
N GLU A 505 22.80 -9.01 -6.04
CA GLU A 505 24.23 -9.17 -5.78
C GLU A 505 24.73 -8.23 -4.68
N VAL A 506 24.38 -6.94 -4.78
CA VAL A 506 24.76 -5.89 -3.83
C VAL A 506 24.18 -6.13 -2.45
N MET A 507 22.90 -6.50 -2.35
CA MET A 507 22.26 -6.81 -1.06
C MET A 507 22.89 -8.04 -0.39
N ASN A 508 23.15 -9.12 -1.15
CA ASN A 508 23.80 -10.31 -0.61
C ASN A 508 25.21 -10.00 -0.10
N TRP A 509 26.00 -9.26 -0.90
CA TRP A 509 27.33 -8.82 -0.49
C TRP A 509 27.27 -7.95 0.77
N TYR A 510 26.32 -7.02 0.84
CA TYR A 510 26.16 -6.12 1.98
C TYR A 510 25.83 -6.87 3.27
N ILE A 511 24.84 -7.77 3.20
CA ILE A 511 24.44 -8.60 4.35
C ILE A 511 25.61 -9.47 4.82
N GLU A 512 26.32 -10.13 3.90
CA GLU A 512 27.48 -10.94 4.26
C GLU A 512 28.57 -10.10 4.93
N LYS A 513 28.83 -8.88 4.43
CA LYS A 513 29.83 -7.99 5.02
C LYS A 513 29.47 -7.58 6.45
N LEU A 514 28.19 -7.34 6.74
CA LEU A 514 27.72 -7.07 8.10
C LEU A 514 27.90 -8.28 9.02
N ILE A 515 27.54 -9.48 8.55
CA ILE A 515 27.73 -10.74 9.29
C ILE A 515 29.22 -10.96 9.61
N ASN A 516 30.10 -10.77 8.63
CA ASN A 516 31.55 -10.91 8.79
C ASN A 516 32.15 -9.89 9.76
N LYS A 517 31.50 -8.73 9.95
CA LYS A 517 31.86 -7.74 10.99
C LYS A 517 31.30 -8.08 12.37
N GLY A 518 30.53 -9.14 12.51
CA GLY A 518 29.96 -9.60 13.78
C GLY A 518 28.57 -9.04 14.10
N TYR A 519 27.89 -8.39 13.14
CA TYR A 519 26.53 -7.92 13.36
C TYR A 519 25.51 -9.06 13.20
N PRO A 520 24.59 -9.26 14.17
CA PRO A 520 23.40 -10.08 13.95
C PRO A 520 22.50 -9.38 12.92
N VAL A 521 22.33 -9.97 11.74
CA VAL A 521 21.49 -9.39 10.67
C VAL A 521 20.13 -10.05 10.64
N TYR A 522 19.08 -9.22 10.68
CA TYR A 522 17.69 -9.64 10.56
C TYR A 522 17.03 -8.91 9.39
N VAL A 523 16.18 -9.60 8.64
CA VAL A 523 15.48 -9.05 7.48
C VAL A 523 13.98 -9.29 7.62
N THR A 524 13.14 -8.28 7.41
CA THR A 524 11.67 -8.46 7.50
C THR A 524 11.11 -9.16 6.25
N PRO A 525 9.97 -9.85 6.34
CA PRO A 525 9.38 -10.57 5.20
C PRO A 525 9.05 -9.71 3.99
N MET A 526 8.69 -8.45 4.18
CA MET A 526 8.42 -7.57 3.06
C MET A 526 9.63 -7.43 2.12
N VAL A 527 10.87 -7.48 2.61
CA VAL A 527 12.06 -7.35 1.75
C VAL A 527 12.18 -8.52 0.76
N PHE A 528 11.70 -9.71 1.14
CA PHE A 528 11.66 -10.91 0.29
C PHE A 528 10.43 -10.97 -0.62
N ARG A 529 9.38 -10.19 -0.32
CA ARG A 529 8.11 -10.23 -1.05
C ARG A 529 7.92 -9.06 -2.00
N GLU A 530 8.35 -7.88 -1.59
CA GLU A 530 8.13 -6.60 -2.24
C GLU A 530 9.35 -5.69 -1.97
N SER A 531 10.35 -5.77 -2.84
CA SER A 531 11.43 -4.78 -2.88
C SER A 531 11.24 -3.90 -4.12
N VAL A 532 10.65 -2.72 -3.92
CA VAL A 532 10.46 -1.77 -5.01
C VAL A 532 11.83 -1.25 -5.45
N LEU A 533 12.31 -1.77 -6.59
CA LEU A 533 13.28 -1.07 -7.40
C LEU A 533 12.51 -0.10 -8.32
N ALA A 534 12.61 1.18 -8.01
CA ALA A 534 12.93 2.20 -8.99
C ALA A 534 12.66 1.88 -10.49
N GLY A 535 11.40 1.95 -10.95
CA GLY A 535 11.09 2.05 -12.40
C GLY A 535 11.21 0.76 -13.21
N THR A 536 11.35 -0.39 -12.55
CA THR A 536 11.24 -1.73 -13.17
C THR A 536 10.24 -2.56 -12.37
N ASP A 537 9.85 -3.72 -12.91
CA ASP A 537 9.02 -4.71 -12.20
C ASP A 537 9.48 -4.91 -10.74
N SER A 538 8.53 -5.22 -9.85
CA SER A 538 8.78 -5.44 -8.42
C SER A 538 9.97 -6.39 -8.20
N GLY A 539 11.08 -5.86 -7.73
CA GLY A 539 12.22 -6.64 -7.28
C GLY A 539 11.90 -7.33 -5.95
N LYS A 540 12.63 -8.38 -5.62
CA LYS A 540 12.57 -9.11 -4.34
C LYS A 540 13.98 -9.52 -3.98
N LEU A 541 14.37 -9.42 -2.71
CA LEU A 541 15.63 -10.00 -2.28
C LEU A 541 15.58 -11.51 -2.52
N VAL A 542 16.60 -12.06 -3.17
CA VAL A 542 16.83 -13.50 -3.27
C VAL A 542 18.22 -13.74 -2.71
N LEU A 543 18.31 -14.56 -1.67
CA LEU A 543 19.60 -14.90 -1.07
C LEU A 543 20.38 -15.83 -1.98
N ASP A 544 21.68 -15.56 -2.09
CA ASP A 544 22.64 -16.50 -2.68
C ASP A 544 22.81 -17.67 -1.71
N LYS A 545 22.21 -18.81 -2.05
CA LYS A 545 22.15 -20.01 -1.21
C LYS A 545 23.52 -20.63 -0.92
N GLU A 546 24.54 -20.33 -1.74
CA GLU A 546 25.89 -20.82 -1.50
C GLU A 546 26.61 -20.03 -0.40
N ARG A 547 26.18 -18.79 -0.16
CA ARG A 547 26.83 -17.85 0.77
C ARG A 547 26.00 -17.61 2.02
N LEU A 548 24.68 -17.47 1.86
CA LEU A 548 23.77 -17.01 2.90
C LEU A 548 22.53 -17.90 2.99
N LYS A 549 21.91 -17.90 4.16
CA LYS A 549 20.57 -18.45 4.37
C LYS A 549 19.77 -17.65 5.38
N ALA A 550 18.46 -17.70 5.24
CA ALA A 550 17.50 -17.15 6.18
C ALA A 550 17.03 -18.25 7.15
N VAL A 551 16.89 -17.91 8.43
CA VAL A 551 16.26 -18.75 9.46
C VAL A 551 15.15 -17.94 10.09
N GLU A 552 13.95 -18.52 10.17
CA GLU A 552 12.76 -17.87 10.69
C GLU A 552 12.95 -17.50 12.17
N SER A 553 12.60 -16.27 12.55
CA SER A 553 12.81 -15.76 13.91
C SER A 553 11.73 -14.73 14.29
N GLY A 554 10.48 -15.18 14.41
CA GLY A 554 9.33 -14.31 14.67
C GLY A 554 8.99 -13.46 13.45
N LEU A 555 8.83 -12.15 13.62
CA LEU A 555 8.49 -11.20 12.54
C LEU A 555 9.67 -10.82 11.62
N ALA A 556 10.81 -11.50 11.74
CA ALA A 556 11.97 -11.31 10.87
C ALA A 556 12.69 -12.64 10.64
N TYR A 557 13.53 -12.69 9.61
CA TYR A 557 14.47 -13.78 9.39
C TYR A 557 15.85 -13.37 9.88
N ARG A 558 16.48 -14.24 10.67
CA ARG A 558 17.91 -14.12 10.96
C ARG A 558 18.70 -14.60 9.75
N ILE A 559 19.60 -13.77 9.23
CA ILE A 559 20.46 -14.14 8.12
C ILE A 559 21.79 -14.65 8.65
N LEU A 560 22.23 -15.79 8.12
CA LEU A 560 23.43 -16.51 8.52
C LEU A 560 24.27 -16.88 7.29
N GLY A 561 25.53 -17.27 7.52
CA GLY A 561 26.31 -17.93 6.50
C GLY A 561 25.68 -19.28 6.13
N ALA A 562 25.82 -19.70 4.87
CA ALA A 562 25.20 -20.92 4.36
C ALA A 562 25.57 -22.19 5.17
N LYS A 563 26.77 -22.20 5.77
CA LYS A 563 27.30 -23.32 6.57
C LYS A 563 26.88 -23.30 8.04
N ASP A 564 26.39 -22.18 8.55
CA ASP A 564 25.99 -22.06 9.96
C ASP A 564 24.79 -22.97 10.23
N ILE A 565 24.63 -23.50 11.44
CA ILE A 565 23.48 -24.34 11.78
C ILE A 565 22.69 -23.65 12.88
N LEU A 566 21.48 -23.22 12.55
CA LEU A 566 20.52 -22.67 13.50
C LEU A 566 19.11 -23.09 13.07
N GLN A 567 18.30 -23.50 14.04
CA GLN A 567 16.89 -23.82 13.84
C GLN A 567 16.03 -22.66 14.35
N PRO A 568 14.83 -22.46 13.80
CA PRO A 568 13.86 -21.52 14.36
C PRO A 568 13.54 -21.83 15.82
N ASP A 569 13.55 -20.81 16.68
CA ASP A 569 13.05 -20.93 18.05
C ASP A 569 11.54 -20.61 18.08
N GLU A 570 10.71 -21.61 18.38
CA GLU A 570 9.25 -21.47 18.48
C GLU A 570 8.83 -20.37 19.47
N LYS A 571 9.67 -20.04 20.47
CA LYS A 571 9.39 -18.94 21.42
C LYS A 571 9.32 -17.59 20.73
N ASN A 572 10.01 -17.41 19.61
CA ASN A 572 10.03 -16.14 18.87
C ASN A 572 8.69 -15.82 18.19
N PHE A 573 7.79 -16.81 18.09
CA PHE A 573 6.48 -16.70 17.46
C PHE A 573 5.34 -16.61 18.50
N GLN A 574 5.68 -16.50 19.78
CA GLN A 574 4.72 -16.25 20.86
C GLN A 574 4.42 -14.74 20.92
N TYR A 575 3.57 -14.29 20.00
CA TYR A 575 3.18 -12.89 19.90
C TYR A 575 2.28 -12.46 21.06
N LYS A 576 2.54 -11.25 21.56
CA LYS A 576 1.78 -10.62 22.64
C LYS A 576 0.93 -9.50 22.04
N PHE A 577 -0.36 -9.52 22.37
CA PHE A 577 -1.31 -8.48 21.98
C PHE A 577 -1.94 -7.89 23.24
N ARG A 578 -2.07 -6.57 23.29
CA ARG A 578 -2.69 -5.87 24.42
C ARG A 578 -4.21 -5.96 24.39
N ASP A 579 -4.78 -6.03 23.19
CA ASP A 579 -6.20 -6.34 22.99
C ASP A 579 -6.32 -7.85 22.67
N PRO A 580 -6.95 -8.66 23.54
CA PRO A 580 -7.20 -10.07 23.27
C PRO A 580 -8.06 -10.30 22.01
N ASP A 581 -8.91 -9.33 21.66
CA ASP A 581 -9.79 -9.38 20.49
C ASP A 581 -9.18 -8.67 19.28
N PHE A 582 -7.85 -8.49 19.24
CA PHE A 582 -7.12 -7.75 18.20
C PHE A 582 -7.53 -8.15 16.77
N LEU A 583 -7.73 -9.44 16.53
CA LEU A 583 -8.12 -9.97 15.21
C LEU A 583 -9.60 -9.74 14.89
N ASP A 584 -10.47 -9.72 15.91
CA ASP A 584 -11.91 -9.54 15.74
C ASP A 584 -12.29 -8.06 15.57
N LYS A 585 -11.51 -7.14 16.18
CA LYS A 585 -11.76 -5.69 16.16
C LYS A 585 -10.93 -4.98 15.10
N LYS A 586 -11.36 -5.07 13.83
CA LYS A 586 -10.72 -4.31 12.76
C LYS A 586 -10.94 -2.80 12.93
N PRO A 587 -9.88 -1.98 13.01
CA PRO A 587 -10.03 -0.53 13.07
C PRO A 587 -10.62 0.01 11.76
N PHE A 588 -11.42 1.08 11.86
CA PHE A 588 -12.05 1.72 10.72
C PHE A 588 -11.23 2.92 10.23
N TYR A 589 -10.88 2.93 8.95
CA TYR A 589 -10.23 4.07 8.29
C TYR A 589 -10.89 4.38 6.95
N ILE A 590 -11.11 5.66 6.68
CA ILE A 590 -11.47 6.16 5.34
C ILE A 590 -10.20 6.32 4.49
N GLU A 591 -9.10 6.70 5.13
CA GLU A 591 -7.78 6.90 4.57
C GLU A 591 -7.28 5.57 3.97
N ARG A 592 -6.99 5.57 2.66
CA ARG A 592 -6.63 4.34 1.93
C ARG A 592 -5.32 3.74 2.44
N ASN A 593 -4.33 4.59 2.68
CA ASN A 593 -3.01 4.16 3.12
C ASN A 593 -3.05 3.48 4.50
N TYR A 594 -3.99 3.84 5.38
CA TYR A 594 -4.08 3.24 6.72
C TYR A 594 -4.65 1.83 6.67
N ASN A 595 -5.66 1.59 5.83
CA ASN A 595 -6.15 0.23 5.58
C ASN A 595 -5.07 -0.66 4.96
N GLY A 596 -4.28 -0.11 4.02
CA GLY A 596 -3.15 -0.80 3.42
C GLY A 596 -2.13 -1.23 4.47
N ALA A 597 -1.63 -0.29 5.27
CA ALA A 597 -0.64 -0.56 6.31
C ALA A 597 -1.13 -1.55 7.38
N TYR A 598 -2.38 -1.45 7.81
CA TYR A 598 -2.97 -2.43 8.74
C TYR A 598 -2.97 -3.86 8.15
N ASN A 599 -3.40 -4.00 6.90
CA ASN A 599 -3.40 -5.31 6.23
C ASN A 599 -1.96 -5.84 6.02
N THR A 600 -0.99 -4.97 5.77
CA THR A 600 0.43 -5.34 5.67
C THR A 600 0.94 -5.94 6.99
N ILE A 601 0.63 -5.31 8.14
CA ILE A 601 1.00 -5.84 9.47
C ILE A 601 0.41 -7.24 9.69
N LEU A 602 -0.88 -7.41 9.41
CA LEU A 602 -1.53 -8.72 9.54
C LEU A 602 -0.89 -9.77 8.62
N THR A 603 -0.52 -9.36 7.40
CA THR A 603 0.15 -10.23 6.44
C THR A 603 1.53 -10.64 6.94
N GLU A 604 2.29 -9.77 7.60
CA GLU A 604 3.59 -10.14 8.19
C GLU A 604 3.46 -11.16 9.34
N TYR A 605 2.50 -10.97 10.24
CA TYR A 605 2.21 -11.97 11.28
C TYR A 605 1.86 -13.31 10.66
N ALA A 606 0.95 -13.31 9.69
CA ALA A 606 0.52 -14.53 9.03
C ALA A 606 1.68 -15.21 8.27
N THR A 607 2.52 -14.41 7.61
CA THR A 607 3.72 -14.88 6.91
C THR A 607 4.66 -15.62 7.85
N SER A 608 4.97 -15.05 9.00
CA SER A 608 5.87 -15.68 9.96
C SER A 608 5.40 -17.08 10.38
N PHE A 609 4.08 -17.28 10.49
CA PHE A 609 3.50 -18.59 10.81
C PHE A 609 3.51 -19.55 9.62
N VAL A 610 3.32 -19.05 8.39
CA VAL A 610 3.49 -19.85 7.17
C VAL A 610 4.92 -20.37 7.08
N ASP A 611 5.91 -19.52 7.29
CA ASP A 611 7.32 -19.91 7.15
C ASP A 611 7.72 -20.93 8.23
N LEU A 612 7.25 -20.73 9.47
CA LEU A 612 7.46 -21.71 10.53
C LEU A 612 6.76 -23.04 10.25
N SER A 613 5.58 -23.01 9.62
CA SER A 613 4.92 -24.21 9.14
C SER A 613 5.75 -24.92 8.07
N ASP A 614 6.24 -24.18 7.08
CA ASP A 614 7.05 -24.73 5.98
C ASP A 614 8.34 -25.37 6.53
N TYR A 615 8.95 -24.78 7.57
CA TYR A 615 10.06 -25.38 8.31
C TYR A 615 9.68 -26.74 8.91
N PHE A 616 8.60 -26.82 9.71
CA PHE A 616 8.16 -28.08 10.31
C PHE A 616 7.79 -29.12 9.24
N TRP A 617 7.15 -28.70 8.16
CA TRP A 617 6.85 -29.62 7.06
C TRP A 617 8.13 -30.21 6.44
N SER A 618 9.15 -29.37 6.19
CA SER A 618 10.40 -29.80 5.57
C SER A 618 11.13 -30.88 6.37
N ILE A 619 11.20 -30.75 7.70
CA ILE A 619 11.84 -31.74 8.57
C ILE A 619 10.98 -32.99 8.82
N SER A 620 9.72 -32.98 8.37
CA SER A 620 8.82 -34.14 8.45
C SER A 620 8.95 -35.10 7.26
N ASP A 621 9.55 -34.64 6.15
CA ASP A 621 9.71 -35.41 4.92
C ASP A 621 11.13 -36.03 4.84
N GLN A 622 11.24 -37.34 4.65
CA GLN A 622 12.48 -38.13 4.76
C GLN A 622 13.54 -37.83 3.67
N LYS A 623 13.33 -36.82 2.82
CA LYS A 623 14.31 -36.39 1.82
C LYS A 623 15.34 -35.40 2.35
N ASP A 624 15.18 -34.93 3.59
CA ASP A 624 16.18 -34.11 4.27
C ASP A 624 17.36 -35.00 4.77
N PRO A 625 18.63 -34.69 4.43
CA PRO A 625 19.80 -35.39 4.97
C PRO A 625 19.88 -35.41 6.52
N PHE A 626 19.10 -34.58 7.23
CA PHE A 626 18.98 -34.58 8.70
C PHE A 626 17.84 -35.46 9.25
N ALA A 627 16.99 -36.05 8.39
CA ALA A 627 15.84 -36.88 8.79
C ALA A 627 16.13 -38.40 8.82
N LYS A 628 17.41 -38.80 8.88
CA LYS A 628 17.78 -40.18 9.16
C LYS A 628 17.56 -40.44 10.65
N ASP A 629 16.52 -41.21 10.98
CA ASP A 629 16.11 -41.67 12.33
C ASP A 629 14.97 -40.92 13.04
N VAL A 630 13.99 -40.37 12.29
CA VAL A 630 12.75 -39.89 12.91
C VAL A 630 11.68 -41.00 12.94
N ASP A 631 11.42 -41.52 14.15
CA ASP A 631 10.30 -42.43 14.45
C ASP A 631 8.96 -41.92 13.86
N THR A 632 8.14 -42.84 13.33
CA THR A 632 6.85 -42.54 12.68
C THR A 632 5.91 -41.71 13.57
N GLY A 633 5.96 -41.89 14.90
CA GLY A 633 5.21 -41.06 15.85
C GLY A 633 5.67 -39.59 15.89
N LYS A 634 6.98 -39.33 15.77
CA LYS A 634 7.54 -37.97 15.73
C LYS A 634 7.21 -37.27 14.41
N GLN A 635 7.18 -37.98 13.29
CA GLN A 635 6.79 -37.41 11.99
C GLN A 635 5.34 -36.89 12.01
N GLN A 636 4.42 -37.65 12.59
CA GLN A 636 3.02 -37.24 12.70
C GLN A 636 2.85 -35.99 13.60
N GLN A 637 3.62 -35.91 14.69
CA GLN A 637 3.62 -34.76 15.58
C GLN A 637 4.12 -33.48 14.88
N VAL A 638 5.20 -33.60 14.11
CA VAL A 638 5.77 -32.47 13.35
C VAL A 638 4.81 -31.99 12.25
N LYS A 639 4.14 -32.91 11.53
CA LYS A 639 3.10 -32.56 10.55
C LYS A 639 1.92 -31.85 11.20
N GLN A 640 1.52 -32.27 12.40
CA GLN A 640 0.46 -31.58 13.15
C GLN A 640 0.88 -30.16 13.54
N LYS A 641 2.12 -29.95 14.00
CA LYS A 641 2.64 -28.60 14.28
C LYS A 641 2.57 -27.67 13.07
N SER A 642 2.97 -28.16 11.90
CA SER A 642 2.88 -27.38 10.66
C SER A 642 1.44 -26.93 10.38
N LEU A 643 0.45 -27.82 10.56
CA LEU A 643 -0.96 -27.45 10.41
C LEU A 643 -1.39 -26.38 11.44
N ASP A 644 -1.01 -26.55 12.70
CA ASP A 644 -1.39 -25.62 13.77
C ASP A 644 -0.89 -24.20 13.48
N TYR A 645 0.31 -24.07 12.88
CA TYR A 645 0.84 -22.77 12.45
C TYR A 645 0.16 -22.23 11.19
N LEU A 646 -0.17 -23.06 10.20
CA LEU A 646 -0.97 -22.60 9.05
C LEU A 646 -2.35 -22.10 9.47
N GLN A 647 -2.98 -22.75 10.44
CA GLN A 647 -4.26 -22.29 10.98
C GLN A 647 -4.13 -20.92 11.64
N LYS A 648 -3.06 -20.70 12.42
CA LYS A 648 -2.74 -19.36 12.96
C LYS A 648 -2.50 -18.34 11.86
N ALA A 649 -1.79 -18.70 10.79
CA ALA A 649 -1.60 -17.80 9.65
C ALA A 649 -2.94 -17.39 9.02
N TYR A 650 -3.87 -18.34 8.88
CA TYR A 650 -5.22 -18.09 8.37
C TYR A 650 -6.00 -17.12 9.24
N GLU A 651 -5.90 -17.23 10.58
CA GLU A 651 -6.59 -16.34 11.52
C GLU A 651 -6.18 -14.86 11.33
N PHE A 652 -4.90 -14.60 11.04
CA PHE A 652 -4.40 -13.24 10.83
C PHE A 652 -4.77 -12.67 9.46
N ALA A 653 -4.74 -13.48 8.40
CA ALA A 653 -4.98 -13.01 7.05
C ALA A 653 -5.82 -14.01 6.23
N PRO A 654 -7.11 -14.18 6.58
CA PRO A 654 -7.97 -15.21 5.99
C PRO A 654 -8.29 -14.95 4.51
N PHE A 655 -8.17 -13.70 4.08
CA PHE A 655 -8.41 -13.27 2.70
C PHE A 655 -7.12 -13.09 1.89
N SER A 656 -5.96 -13.48 2.44
CA SER A 656 -4.69 -13.40 1.70
C SER A 656 -4.61 -14.55 0.69
N PRO A 657 -4.54 -14.27 -0.63
CA PRO A 657 -4.51 -15.30 -1.66
C PRO A 657 -3.28 -16.21 -1.54
N GLU A 658 -2.15 -15.65 -1.09
CA GLU A 658 -0.92 -16.39 -0.87
C GLU A 658 -1.07 -17.41 0.26
N ILE A 659 -1.73 -17.02 1.36
CA ILE A 659 -1.97 -17.89 2.52
C ILE A 659 -3.03 -18.94 2.19
N LEU A 660 -4.12 -18.56 1.52
CA LEU A 660 -5.13 -19.47 1.02
C LEU A 660 -4.50 -20.53 0.10
N ASN A 661 -3.63 -20.12 -0.83
CA ASN A 661 -2.90 -21.05 -1.69
C ASN A 661 -2.00 -22.01 -0.90
N ARG A 662 -1.29 -21.54 0.14
CA ARG A 662 -0.46 -22.40 1.00
C ARG A 662 -1.30 -23.42 1.77
N ILE A 663 -2.40 -22.99 2.37
CA ILE A 663 -3.36 -23.87 3.07
C ILE A 663 -3.93 -24.91 2.11
N ALA A 664 -4.28 -24.50 0.89
CA ALA A 664 -4.79 -25.39 -0.14
C ALA A 664 -3.77 -26.47 -0.52
N VAL A 665 -2.53 -26.08 -0.80
CA VAL A 665 -1.43 -27.01 -1.12
C VAL A 665 -1.20 -27.99 0.04
N PHE A 666 -1.16 -27.51 1.28
CA PHE A 666 -0.98 -28.36 2.44
C PHE A 666 -2.13 -29.37 2.64
N THR A 667 -3.37 -28.90 2.47
CA THR A 667 -4.57 -29.74 2.54
C THR A 667 -4.54 -30.83 1.46
N ALA A 668 -4.13 -30.47 0.24
CA ALA A 668 -3.95 -31.41 -0.87
C ALA A 668 -2.85 -32.46 -0.58
N LEU A 669 -1.70 -32.04 -0.04
CA LEU A 669 -0.58 -32.94 0.31
C LEU A 669 -0.94 -33.95 1.41
N ARG A 670 -1.95 -33.66 2.24
CA ARG A 670 -2.49 -34.60 3.23
C ARG A 670 -3.50 -35.61 2.65
N GLY A 671 -3.79 -35.53 1.36
CA GLY A 671 -4.73 -36.41 0.66
C GLY A 671 -6.15 -35.87 0.59
N ASP A 672 -6.47 -34.74 1.23
CA ASP A 672 -7.77 -34.07 1.06
C ASP A 672 -7.75 -33.12 -0.13
N LEU A 673 -7.70 -33.71 -1.32
CA LEU A 673 -7.71 -32.97 -2.58
C LEU A 673 -9.03 -32.21 -2.79
N ALA A 674 -10.16 -32.72 -2.28
CA ALA A 674 -11.46 -32.10 -2.47
C ALA A 674 -11.63 -30.87 -1.56
N GLY A 675 -11.23 -30.97 -0.30
CA GLY A 675 -11.26 -29.86 0.66
C GLY A 675 -10.32 -28.71 0.29
N SER A 676 -9.21 -28.99 -0.40
CA SER A 676 -8.28 -27.95 -0.84
C SER A 676 -8.85 -27.04 -1.94
N LEU A 677 -9.80 -27.53 -2.76
CA LEU A 677 -10.39 -26.74 -3.85
C LEU A 677 -11.05 -25.46 -3.36
N LYS A 678 -11.73 -25.48 -2.20
CA LYS A 678 -12.38 -24.30 -1.62
C LYS A 678 -11.38 -23.14 -1.46
N TYR A 679 -10.19 -23.44 -0.93
CA TYR A 679 -9.16 -22.44 -0.68
C TYR A 679 -8.49 -21.97 -1.97
N PHE A 680 -8.28 -22.87 -2.94
CA PHE A 680 -7.79 -22.47 -4.27
C PHE A 680 -8.78 -21.57 -5.01
N ASP A 681 -10.07 -21.91 -5.01
CA ASP A 681 -11.11 -21.12 -5.66
C ASP A 681 -11.21 -19.73 -5.04
N GLU A 682 -11.15 -19.64 -3.71
CA GLU A 682 -11.12 -18.38 -2.97
C GLU A 682 -9.86 -17.57 -3.32
N ALA A 683 -8.68 -18.18 -3.34
CA ALA A 683 -7.42 -17.54 -3.71
C ALA A 683 -7.45 -17.00 -5.16
N VAL A 684 -7.95 -17.79 -6.11
CA VAL A 684 -8.10 -17.40 -7.53
C VAL A 684 -9.15 -16.31 -7.70
N SER A 685 -10.19 -16.27 -6.87
CA SER A 685 -11.19 -15.19 -6.91
C SER A 685 -10.59 -13.83 -6.58
N TYR A 686 -9.61 -13.80 -5.67
CA TYR A 686 -8.90 -12.59 -5.28
C TYR A 686 -7.75 -12.23 -6.24
N LEU A 687 -6.98 -13.21 -6.72
CA LEU A 687 -5.90 -13.02 -7.70
C LEU A 687 -6.10 -13.87 -8.95
N PRO A 688 -7.04 -13.49 -9.84
CA PRO A 688 -7.40 -14.29 -11.00
C PRO A 688 -6.32 -14.35 -12.08
N LYS A 689 -5.23 -13.60 -11.98
CA LYS A 689 -4.13 -13.65 -12.97
C LYS A 689 -2.86 -14.32 -12.44
N GLU A 690 -2.86 -14.71 -11.16
CA GLU A 690 -1.66 -15.26 -10.53
C GLU A 690 -1.42 -16.71 -10.99
N LEU A 691 -0.36 -16.90 -11.79
CA LEU A 691 -0.08 -18.17 -12.47
C LEU A 691 0.33 -19.28 -11.49
N SER A 692 1.03 -18.92 -10.40
CA SER A 692 1.47 -19.87 -9.38
C SER A 692 0.29 -20.56 -8.68
N ILE A 693 -0.73 -19.79 -8.28
CA ILE A 693 -1.94 -20.29 -7.62
C ILE A 693 -2.75 -21.16 -8.60
N ARG A 694 -2.92 -20.69 -9.84
CA ARG A 694 -3.63 -21.44 -10.88
C ARG A 694 -2.93 -22.75 -11.22
N LEU A 695 -1.60 -22.81 -11.21
CA LEU A 695 -0.84 -24.03 -11.45
C LEU A 695 -1.10 -25.08 -10.36
N ASN A 696 -1.10 -24.65 -9.08
CA ASN A 696 -1.42 -25.55 -7.96
C ASN A 696 -2.87 -26.05 -8.02
N LEU A 697 -3.82 -25.18 -8.36
CA LEU A 697 -5.21 -25.57 -8.59
C LEU A 697 -5.31 -26.57 -9.76
N ALA A 698 -4.66 -26.30 -10.89
CA ALA A 698 -4.67 -27.17 -12.08
C ALA A 698 -4.14 -28.57 -11.75
N ASN A 699 -3.03 -28.66 -11.02
CA ASN A 699 -2.45 -29.92 -10.56
C ASN A 699 -3.39 -30.68 -9.60
N THR A 700 -4.09 -29.97 -8.72
CA THR A 700 -5.06 -30.55 -7.78
C THR A 700 -6.30 -31.09 -8.52
N LEU A 701 -6.87 -30.29 -9.44
CA LEU A 701 -7.98 -30.70 -10.29
C LEU A 701 -7.64 -31.92 -11.16
N TYR A 702 -6.43 -31.95 -11.72
CA TYR A 702 -5.92 -33.10 -12.45
C TYR A 702 -5.86 -34.34 -11.57
N SER A 703 -5.34 -34.21 -10.35
CA SER A 703 -5.23 -35.31 -9.37
C SER A 703 -6.59 -35.84 -8.90
N LEU A 704 -7.62 -34.98 -8.91
CA LEU A 704 -9.02 -35.35 -8.65
C LEU A 704 -9.73 -36.00 -9.85
N GLY A 705 -9.10 -36.06 -11.02
CA GLY A 705 -9.72 -36.53 -12.25
C GLY A 705 -10.70 -35.54 -12.89
N LYS A 706 -10.74 -34.27 -12.41
CA LYS A 706 -11.54 -33.19 -13.01
C LYS A 706 -10.84 -32.61 -14.23
N LEU A 707 -10.69 -33.43 -15.28
CA LEU A 707 -9.82 -33.16 -16.42
C LEU A 707 -10.23 -31.91 -17.22
N ASP A 708 -11.53 -31.63 -17.37
CA ASP A 708 -11.99 -30.46 -18.12
C ASP A 708 -11.68 -29.14 -17.38
N GLU A 709 -11.91 -29.11 -16.06
CA GLU A 709 -11.56 -27.96 -15.22
C GLU A 709 -10.03 -27.75 -15.20
N ALA A 710 -9.25 -28.83 -15.03
CA ALA A 710 -7.78 -28.77 -15.07
C ALA A 710 -7.28 -28.25 -16.44
N LYS A 711 -7.91 -28.66 -17.55
CA LYS A 711 -7.55 -28.23 -18.91
C LYS A 711 -7.72 -26.73 -19.07
N GLN A 712 -8.82 -26.18 -18.56
CA GLN A 712 -9.07 -24.73 -18.61
C GLN A 712 -7.98 -23.97 -17.85
N GLN A 713 -7.56 -24.46 -16.68
CA GLN A 713 -6.50 -23.81 -15.90
C GLN A 713 -5.13 -23.89 -16.59
N PHE A 714 -4.72 -25.07 -17.08
CA PHE A 714 -3.45 -25.20 -17.81
C PHE A 714 -3.42 -24.40 -19.12
N GLN A 715 -4.55 -24.30 -19.82
CA GLN A 715 -4.67 -23.45 -21.01
C GLN A 715 -4.50 -21.98 -20.64
N PHE A 716 -5.18 -21.52 -19.59
CA PHE A 716 -5.02 -20.15 -19.09
C PHE A 716 -3.56 -19.84 -18.76
N ILE A 717 -2.86 -20.75 -18.07
CA ILE A 717 -1.44 -20.58 -17.73
C ILE A 717 -0.59 -20.48 -19.00
N PHE A 718 -0.79 -21.38 -19.96
CA PHE A 718 -0.06 -21.36 -21.22
C PHE A 718 -0.27 -20.05 -22.01
N ASP A 719 -1.51 -19.58 -22.09
CA ASP A 719 -1.88 -18.37 -22.86
C ASP A 719 -1.38 -17.07 -22.21
N ASN A 720 -1.23 -17.05 -20.88
CA ASN A 720 -0.90 -15.83 -20.12
C ASN A 720 0.52 -15.83 -19.53
N ALA A 721 1.31 -16.89 -19.73
CA ALA A 721 2.68 -16.98 -19.21
C ALA A 721 3.64 -16.03 -19.94
N THR A 722 4.30 -15.17 -19.17
CA THR A 722 5.35 -14.26 -19.66
C THR A 722 6.73 -14.89 -19.65
N THR A 723 6.97 -15.85 -18.76
CA THR A 723 8.23 -16.60 -18.62
C THR A 723 8.13 -17.99 -19.27
N GLU A 724 9.25 -18.51 -19.75
CA GLU A 724 9.30 -19.83 -20.39
C GLU A 724 8.91 -20.98 -19.43
N ASP A 725 9.27 -20.89 -18.14
CA ASP A 725 8.96 -21.91 -17.14
C ASP A 725 7.45 -22.18 -17.02
N TYR A 726 6.64 -21.13 -16.85
CA TYR A 726 5.18 -21.27 -16.79
C TYR A 726 4.57 -21.72 -18.13
N LYS A 727 5.16 -21.37 -19.27
CA LYS A 727 4.72 -21.90 -20.58
C LYS A 727 4.96 -23.40 -20.65
N ILE A 728 6.12 -23.87 -20.19
CA ILE A 728 6.46 -25.28 -20.11
C ILE A 728 5.50 -26.00 -19.17
N GLU A 729 5.24 -25.46 -17.97
CA GLU A 729 4.29 -26.06 -17.01
C GLU A 729 2.87 -26.15 -17.57
N GLY A 730 2.37 -25.07 -18.20
CA GLY A 730 1.07 -25.07 -18.88
C GLY A 730 1.01 -26.10 -20.00
N ARG A 731 2.03 -26.16 -20.86
CA ARG A 731 2.15 -27.15 -21.95
C ARG A 731 2.20 -28.58 -21.41
N ASN A 732 2.98 -28.84 -20.37
CA ASN A 732 3.12 -30.15 -19.75
C ASN A 732 1.81 -30.59 -19.10
N GLY A 733 1.09 -29.67 -18.44
CA GLY A 733 -0.24 -29.91 -17.89
C GLY A 733 -1.27 -30.30 -18.95
N LEU A 734 -1.36 -29.53 -20.05
CA LEU A 734 -2.21 -29.85 -21.20
C LEU A 734 -1.86 -31.22 -21.80
N GLY A 735 -0.56 -31.49 -21.95
CA GLY A 735 -0.05 -32.79 -22.37
C GLY A 735 -0.57 -33.91 -21.46
N ARG A 736 -0.38 -33.81 -20.14
CA ARG A 736 -0.86 -34.81 -19.17
C ARG A 736 -2.36 -35.11 -19.28
N ILE A 737 -3.19 -34.11 -19.58
CA ILE A 737 -4.63 -34.28 -19.77
C ILE A 737 -4.94 -35.05 -21.06
N ILE A 738 -4.33 -34.65 -22.17
CA ILE A 738 -4.45 -35.36 -23.45
C ILE A 738 -3.98 -36.80 -23.28
N GLN A 739 -2.87 -37.03 -22.55
CA GLN A 739 -2.40 -38.37 -22.24
C GLN A 739 -3.45 -39.19 -21.48
N SER A 740 -4.05 -38.62 -20.45
CA SER A 740 -5.05 -39.32 -19.64
C SER A 740 -6.27 -39.71 -20.47
N GLN A 741 -6.75 -38.81 -21.32
CA GLN A 741 -7.89 -39.06 -22.22
C GLN A 741 -7.57 -40.13 -23.27
N LEU A 742 -6.39 -40.06 -23.89
CA LEU A 742 -5.95 -41.04 -24.88
C LEU A 742 -5.64 -42.41 -24.25
N LYS A 743 -5.03 -42.45 -23.05
CA LYS A 743 -4.82 -43.68 -22.27
C LYS A 743 -6.12 -44.37 -21.91
N GLN A 744 -7.15 -43.60 -21.52
CA GLN A 744 -8.49 -44.14 -21.30
C GLN A 744 -9.09 -44.71 -22.60
N ALA A 745 -8.85 -44.09 -23.75
CA ALA A 745 -9.36 -44.56 -25.05
C ALA A 745 -8.71 -45.87 -25.56
N VAL A 746 -7.63 -46.34 -24.94
CA VAL A 746 -6.88 -47.55 -25.33
C VAL A 746 -6.90 -48.64 -24.26
N THR A 747 -7.88 -48.62 -23.34
CA THR A 747 -8.02 -49.66 -22.30
C THR A 747 -8.06 -51.07 -22.91
N ASP A 748 -8.82 -51.24 -23.99
CA ASP A 748 -9.08 -52.54 -24.64
C ASP A 748 -8.05 -52.91 -25.72
N TRP A 749 -6.95 -52.18 -25.84
CA TRP A 749 -5.89 -52.42 -26.81
C TRP A 749 -4.87 -53.47 -26.32
N LYS A 750 -4.18 -54.14 -27.25
CA LYS A 750 -3.10 -55.10 -26.93
C LYS A 750 -1.92 -54.35 -26.33
N SER A 751 -1.24 -54.94 -25.34
CA SER A 751 -0.01 -54.38 -24.75
C SER A 751 1.23 -55.11 -25.26
N TYR A 752 2.28 -54.34 -25.55
CA TYR A 752 3.60 -54.86 -25.93
C TYR A 752 4.66 -54.30 -24.99
N THR A 753 5.49 -55.17 -24.42
CA THR A 753 6.54 -54.82 -23.46
C THR A 753 7.92 -55.14 -24.04
N VAL A 754 8.84 -54.20 -23.95
CA VAL A 754 10.19 -54.26 -24.51
C VAL A 754 11.21 -54.20 -23.39
N THR A 755 11.42 -55.33 -22.72
CA THR A 755 12.23 -55.41 -21.49
C THR A 755 13.66 -54.87 -21.65
N ASN A 756 14.34 -55.17 -22.76
CA ASN A 756 15.74 -54.77 -22.97
C ASN A 756 15.94 -53.27 -23.24
N GLN A 757 14.89 -52.58 -23.69
CA GLN A 757 14.92 -51.13 -23.97
C GLN A 757 14.09 -50.34 -22.93
N GLY A 758 13.53 -51.04 -21.93
CA GLY A 758 12.88 -50.44 -20.78
C GLY A 758 11.63 -49.64 -21.11
N PHE A 759 10.77 -50.09 -22.05
CA PHE A 759 9.48 -49.44 -22.29
C PHE A 759 8.38 -50.44 -22.68
N LYS A 760 7.12 -50.03 -22.52
CA LYS A 760 5.93 -50.74 -23.00
C LYS A 760 4.95 -49.74 -23.63
N PHE A 761 4.09 -50.21 -24.52
CA PHE A 761 3.02 -49.43 -25.13
C PHE A 761 1.81 -50.32 -25.47
N LYS A 762 0.71 -49.71 -25.88
CA LYS A 762 -0.50 -50.37 -26.36
C LYS A 762 -0.78 -50.06 -27.83
N TYR A 763 -1.44 -50.98 -28.52
CA TYR A 763 -1.79 -50.87 -29.94
C TYR A 763 -3.12 -51.57 -30.28
N PRO A 764 -3.81 -51.19 -31.38
CA PRO A 764 -5.11 -51.76 -31.75
C PRO A 764 -5.09 -53.29 -31.90
N GLN A 765 -6.23 -53.93 -31.68
CA GLN A 765 -6.35 -55.40 -31.67
C GLN A 765 -6.04 -56.03 -33.03
N ASP A 766 -6.37 -55.35 -34.11
CA ASP A 766 -6.21 -55.80 -35.50
C ASP A 766 -4.82 -55.48 -36.08
N TRP A 767 -4.06 -54.60 -35.44
CA TRP A 767 -2.73 -54.21 -35.90
C TRP A 767 -1.67 -55.31 -35.67
N THR A 768 -0.64 -55.30 -36.52
CA THR A 768 0.44 -56.29 -36.52
C THR A 768 1.74 -55.69 -35.98
N ILE A 769 2.46 -56.44 -35.14
CA ILE A 769 3.74 -56.03 -34.56
C ILE A 769 4.86 -56.99 -35.00
N LYS A 770 5.98 -56.44 -35.45
CA LYS A 770 7.18 -57.18 -35.87
C LYS A 770 8.42 -56.61 -35.19
N ARG A 771 9.28 -57.48 -34.67
CA ARG A 771 10.56 -57.11 -34.05
C ARG A 771 11.72 -57.59 -34.90
N GLU A 772 12.62 -56.67 -35.27
CA GLU A 772 13.81 -56.93 -36.07
C GLU A 772 15.02 -56.31 -35.34
N GLY A 773 15.73 -57.13 -34.55
CA GLY A 773 16.83 -56.66 -33.71
C GLY A 773 16.38 -55.63 -32.66
N SER A 774 16.96 -54.43 -32.72
CA SER A 774 16.66 -53.28 -31.86
C SER A 774 15.48 -52.42 -32.35
N PHE A 775 14.89 -52.75 -33.51
CA PHE A 775 13.75 -52.06 -34.08
C PHE A 775 12.46 -52.84 -33.82
N ILE A 776 11.42 -52.09 -33.47
CA ILE A 776 10.06 -52.63 -33.37
C ILE A 776 9.21 -51.86 -34.36
N SER A 777 8.50 -52.57 -35.23
CA SER A 777 7.57 -51.96 -36.15
C SER A 777 6.15 -52.43 -35.89
N LEU A 778 5.25 -51.46 -35.85
CA LEU A 778 3.83 -51.64 -35.65
C LEU A 778 3.12 -51.16 -36.91
N SER A 779 2.30 -51.99 -37.54
CA SER A 779 1.62 -51.67 -38.80
C SER A 779 0.12 -51.97 -38.73
N SER A 780 -0.69 -51.12 -39.37
CA SER A 780 -2.11 -51.38 -39.62
C SER A 780 -2.32 -52.61 -40.51
N THR A 781 -3.51 -53.20 -40.45
CA THR A 781 -3.89 -54.44 -41.17
C THR A 781 -3.70 -54.34 -42.68
N ASP A 782 -3.97 -53.16 -43.25
CA ASP A 782 -3.81 -52.83 -44.67
C ASP A 782 -2.40 -52.31 -45.03
N GLN A 783 -1.47 -52.28 -44.05
CA GLN A 783 -0.13 -51.71 -44.14
C GLN A 783 -0.08 -50.23 -44.55
N SER A 784 -1.23 -49.54 -44.53
CA SER A 784 -1.32 -48.13 -44.87
C SER A 784 -0.81 -47.20 -43.77
N PHE A 785 -0.42 -47.72 -42.60
CA PHE A 785 0.20 -46.96 -41.51
C PHE A 785 1.21 -47.82 -40.75
N LYS A 786 2.40 -47.29 -40.48
CA LYS A 786 3.51 -47.96 -39.82
C LYS A 786 4.25 -47.03 -38.87
N ILE A 787 4.45 -47.47 -37.64
CA ILE A 787 5.25 -46.81 -36.61
C ILE A 787 6.48 -47.69 -36.32
N SER A 788 7.66 -47.11 -36.41
CA SER A 788 8.91 -47.78 -36.05
C SER A 788 9.48 -47.16 -34.79
N PHE A 789 9.70 -47.98 -33.76
CA PHE A 789 10.26 -47.59 -32.47
C PHE A 789 11.73 -47.97 -32.39
N PHE A 790 12.53 -47.04 -31.90
CA PHE A 790 13.89 -47.26 -31.46
C PHE A 790 14.10 -46.52 -30.15
N ALA A 791 14.67 -47.16 -29.13
CA ALA A 791 14.89 -46.55 -27.83
C ALA A 791 16.32 -46.81 -27.32
N GLY A 792 16.84 -45.84 -26.58
CA GLY A 792 18.17 -45.91 -25.97
C GLY A 792 18.34 -44.92 -24.82
N PHE A 793 19.57 -44.83 -24.31
CA PHE A 793 19.98 -43.84 -23.32
C PHE A 793 20.82 -42.76 -24.01
N LEU A 794 20.65 -41.51 -23.59
CA LEU A 794 21.58 -40.44 -23.92
C LEU A 794 22.88 -40.66 -23.13
N PRO A 795 24.04 -40.82 -23.80
CA PRO A 795 25.33 -40.92 -23.12
C PRO A 795 25.62 -39.64 -22.34
N VAL A 796 26.25 -39.79 -21.17
CA VAL A 796 26.62 -38.66 -20.31
C VAL A 796 27.53 -37.69 -21.09
N GLY A 797 27.14 -36.42 -21.19
CA GLY A 797 27.90 -35.37 -21.87
C GLY A 797 27.60 -35.18 -23.36
N LEU A 798 26.71 -35.97 -23.95
CA LEU A 798 26.24 -35.80 -25.33
C LEU A 798 24.89 -35.08 -25.36
N SER A 799 24.76 -34.01 -26.14
CA SER A 799 23.47 -33.35 -26.37
C SER A 799 22.56 -34.20 -27.26
N LYS A 800 21.25 -33.92 -27.21
CA LYS A 800 20.23 -34.58 -28.04
C LYS A 800 20.57 -34.54 -29.53
N ASP A 801 20.99 -33.38 -30.03
CA ASP A 801 21.37 -33.20 -31.43
C ASP A 801 22.61 -34.01 -31.83
N GLU A 802 23.59 -34.12 -30.93
CA GLU A 802 24.81 -34.89 -31.18
C GLU A 802 24.54 -36.40 -31.13
N TRP A 803 23.64 -36.87 -30.26
CA TRP A 803 23.19 -38.26 -30.24
C TRP A 803 22.47 -38.64 -31.54
N VAL A 804 21.54 -37.79 -32.00
CA VAL A 804 20.81 -38.03 -33.25
C VAL A 804 21.77 -38.06 -34.45
N LYS A 805 22.76 -37.15 -34.49
CA LYS A 805 23.77 -37.08 -35.56
C LYS A 805 24.71 -38.29 -35.58
N SER A 806 25.07 -38.82 -34.41
CA SER A 806 25.98 -39.97 -34.24
C SER A 806 25.29 -41.31 -34.36
N SER A 807 23.97 -41.37 -34.14
CA SER A 807 23.18 -42.57 -34.35
C SER A 807 23.12 -42.96 -35.84
N SER A 808 23.20 -44.26 -36.14
CA SER A 808 23.02 -44.80 -37.50
C SER A 808 21.56 -44.73 -38.00
N LEU A 809 20.70 -43.98 -37.31
CA LEU A 809 19.23 -43.93 -37.48
C LEU A 809 18.77 -42.83 -38.43
N LYS A 810 19.62 -42.40 -39.37
CA LYS A 810 19.23 -41.40 -40.37
C LYS A 810 18.30 -42.04 -41.37
N PHE A 811 17.02 -41.69 -41.36
CA PHE A 811 16.14 -42.14 -42.40
C PHE A 811 16.25 -41.19 -43.61
N GLY A 812 16.69 -41.75 -44.75
CA GLY A 812 17.01 -40.97 -45.94
C GLY A 812 15.79 -40.26 -46.56
N GLY A 813 15.86 -38.93 -46.65
CA GLY A 813 14.89 -38.06 -47.33
C GLY A 813 15.32 -36.59 -47.32
N VAL A 814 14.53 -35.69 -47.92
CA VAL A 814 14.73 -34.23 -47.85
C VAL A 814 13.91 -33.66 -46.68
N ILE A 815 14.53 -32.90 -45.79
CA ILE A 815 13.84 -32.23 -44.66
C ILE A 815 12.88 -31.18 -45.23
N GLN A 816 11.58 -31.36 -44.99
CA GLN A 816 10.54 -30.39 -45.37
C GLN A 816 10.30 -29.36 -44.27
N ASN A 817 10.26 -29.81 -43.02
CA ASN A 817 9.98 -28.95 -41.88
C ASN A 817 10.57 -29.56 -40.60
N LYS A 818 10.88 -28.69 -39.62
CA LYS A 818 11.23 -29.06 -38.25
C LYS A 818 10.42 -28.22 -37.29
N GLY A 819 9.96 -28.86 -36.22
CA GLY A 819 9.25 -28.16 -35.17
C GLY A 819 9.23 -28.95 -33.88
N LEU A 820 8.63 -28.35 -32.87
CA LEU A 820 8.30 -29.04 -31.63
C LEU A 820 6.95 -29.72 -31.78
N ALA A 821 6.87 -31.00 -31.40
CA ALA A 821 5.61 -31.72 -31.34
C ALA A 821 5.02 -31.67 -29.92
N GLN A 822 3.70 -31.67 -29.83
CA GLN A 822 3.00 -31.77 -28.55
C GLN A 822 2.74 -33.25 -28.28
N ILE A 823 3.74 -33.95 -27.74
CA ILE A 823 3.59 -35.36 -27.35
C ILE A 823 3.53 -35.45 -25.82
N PRO A 824 2.44 -35.97 -25.26
CA PRO A 824 2.25 -35.98 -23.82
C PRO A 824 3.33 -36.71 -23.02
N GLY A 825 3.97 -35.99 -22.08
CA GLY A 825 4.93 -36.57 -21.14
C GLY A 825 6.36 -36.69 -21.67
N PHE A 826 6.66 -36.09 -22.83
CA PHE A 826 7.98 -36.10 -23.46
C PHE A 826 8.32 -34.74 -24.06
N ASP A 827 9.59 -34.37 -24.01
CA ASP A 827 10.12 -33.31 -24.88
C ASP A 827 10.27 -33.89 -26.28
N ALA A 828 9.37 -33.49 -27.17
CA ALA A 828 9.27 -34.04 -28.52
C ALA A 828 9.66 -33.03 -29.58
N GLU A 829 10.64 -33.40 -30.39
CA GLU A 829 10.92 -32.73 -31.66
C GLU A 829 10.39 -33.59 -32.80
N VAL A 830 9.81 -32.92 -33.80
CA VAL A 830 9.37 -33.57 -35.03
C VAL A 830 10.16 -33.02 -36.21
N THR A 831 10.68 -33.93 -37.02
CA THR A 831 11.22 -33.62 -38.34
C THR A 831 10.37 -34.30 -39.39
N VAL A 832 9.89 -33.51 -40.36
CA VAL A 832 9.11 -34.02 -41.49
C VAL A 832 10.05 -34.18 -42.69
N TRP A 833 10.08 -35.39 -43.23
CA TRP A 833 10.91 -35.78 -44.36
C TRP A 833 10.07 -36.07 -45.60
N LYS A 834 10.55 -35.67 -46.78
CA LYS A 834 10.04 -36.12 -48.08
C LYS A 834 10.91 -37.25 -48.60
N GLU A 835 10.35 -38.45 -48.72
CA GLU A 835 11.04 -39.56 -49.39
C GLU A 835 10.84 -39.50 -50.92
N ALA A 836 11.77 -40.09 -51.67
CA ALA A 836 11.84 -39.95 -53.13
C ALA A 836 10.57 -40.47 -53.85
N ASP A 837 9.97 -41.54 -53.33
CA ASP A 837 8.79 -42.19 -53.89
C ASP A 837 7.62 -42.19 -52.87
N LEU A 838 6.75 -41.17 -53.02
CA LEU A 838 5.31 -41.17 -52.72
C LEU A 838 4.76 -41.01 -51.27
N ALA A 839 5.54 -40.84 -50.19
CA ALA A 839 4.98 -40.38 -48.91
C ALA A 839 5.97 -39.59 -48.03
N SER A 840 5.48 -38.54 -47.35
CA SER A 840 6.25 -37.89 -46.28
C SER A 840 6.28 -38.78 -45.03
N ALA A 841 7.43 -38.82 -44.35
CA ALA A 841 7.64 -39.52 -43.10
C ALA A 841 7.87 -38.50 -41.98
N MET A 842 7.39 -38.81 -40.78
CA MET A 842 7.68 -38.00 -39.59
C MET A 842 8.59 -38.76 -38.65
N GLU A 843 9.65 -38.10 -38.21
CA GLU A 843 10.51 -38.57 -37.14
C GLU A 843 10.20 -37.78 -35.88
N PHE A 844 9.89 -38.49 -34.80
CA PHE A 844 9.74 -37.91 -33.48
C PHE A 844 10.89 -38.35 -32.59
N ILE A 845 11.55 -37.39 -31.97
CA ILE A 845 12.59 -37.67 -30.98
C ILE A 845 12.03 -37.24 -29.62
N LEU A 846 11.64 -38.24 -28.84
CA LEU A 846 11.07 -38.09 -27.51
C LEU A 846 12.19 -38.23 -26.48
N THR A 847 12.30 -37.28 -25.56
CA THR A 847 13.25 -37.34 -24.45
C THR A 847 12.53 -37.21 -23.11
N LYS A 848 12.94 -38.04 -22.14
CA LYS A 848 12.50 -37.99 -20.74
C LYS A 848 13.53 -38.66 -19.83
N ASP A 849 13.97 -38.01 -18.75
CA ASP A 849 14.88 -38.57 -17.74
C ASP A 849 16.15 -39.26 -18.34
N GLN A 850 16.82 -38.59 -19.28
CA GLN A 850 17.96 -39.11 -20.07
C GLN A 850 17.68 -40.33 -20.98
N ARG A 851 16.42 -40.78 -21.06
CA ARG A 851 15.98 -41.80 -22.02
C ARG A 851 15.51 -41.11 -23.30
N ILE A 852 15.81 -41.74 -24.43
CA ILE A 852 15.43 -41.25 -25.75
C ILE A 852 14.67 -42.34 -26.52
N ILE A 853 13.56 -41.95 -27.12
CA ILE A 853 12.81 -42.78 -28.06
C ILE A 853 12.74 -42.03 -29.38
N HIS A 854 13.28 -42.66 -30.41
CA HIS A 854 13.16 -42.23 -31.79
C HIS A 854 12.03 -43.02 -32.45
N LEU A 855 10.98 -42.31 -32.86
CA LEU A 855 9.85 -42.86 -33.60
C LEU A 855 9.91 -42.42 -35.05
N LYS A 856 9.69 -43.34 -35.99
CA LYS A 856 9.43 -43.00 -37.38
C LYS A 856 8.02 -43.43 -37.78
N VAL A 857 7.24 -42.51 -38.33
CA VAL A 857 5.84 -42.72 -38.73
C VAL A 857 5.69 -42.54 -40.24
N LYS A 858 5.01 -43.50 -40.88
CA LYS A 858 4.59 -43.44 -42.29
C LYS A 858 3.15 -43.94 -42.40
N PRO A 859 2.27 -43.36 -43.25
CA PRO A 859 2.32 -42.10 -43.97
C PRO A 859 1.83 -40.95 -43.08
N SER A 860 2.50 -39.80 -43.20
CA SER A 860 2.34 -38.64 -42.31
C SER A 860 1.01 -37.87 -42.44
N THR A 861 0.05 -38.31 -43.26
CA THR A 861 -1.24 -37.60 -43.50
C THR A 861 -2.47 -38.52 -43.43
N SER A 862 -2.39 -39.63 -42.70
CA SER A 862 -3.48 -40.60 -42.57
C SER A 862 -4.45 -40.28 -41.41
N PRO A 863 -5.76 -40.61 -41.50
CA PRO A 863 -6.71 -40.56 -40.36
C PRO A 863 -6.24 -41.39 -39.14
N LEU A 864 -5.31 -42.33 -39.36
CA LEU A 864 -4.67 -43.15 -38.33
C LEU A 864 -3.63 -42.39 -37.49
N MET A 865 -3.39 -41.09 -37.76
CA MET A 865 -2.57 -40.23 -36.88
C MET A 865 -3.18 -40.10 -35.48
N SER A 866 -4.52 -40.10 -35.39
CA SER A 866 -5.23 -40.16 -34.11
C SER A 866 -4.96 -41.46 -33.34
N GLU A 867 -4.68 -42.56 -34.06
CA GLU A 867 -4.27 -43.83 -33.46
C GLU A 867 -2.79 -43.82 -33.07
N PHE A 868 -1.92 -43.14 -33.84
CA PHE A 868 -0.54 -42.87 -33.43
C PHE A 868 -0.49 -42.10 -32.11
N ASP A 869 -1.27 -41.03 -31.96
CA ASP A 869 -1.34 -40.27 -30.71
C ASP A 869 -1.76 -41.15 -29.53
N LYS A 870 -2.73 -42.05 -29.74
CA LYS A 870 -3.15 -43.06 -28.77
C LYS A 870 -2.03 -44.05 -28.43
N VAL A 871 -1.34 -44.60 -29.43
CA VAL A 871 -0.19 -45.51 -29.24
C VAL A 871 0.90 -44.82 -28.43
N VAL A 872 1.31 -43.61 -28.82
CA VAL A 872 2.36 -42.86 -28.14
C VAL A 872 1.93 -42.44 -26.73
N SER A 873 0.66 -42.06 -26.52
CA SER A 873 0.14 -41.72 -25.19
C SER A 873 0.21 -42.89 -24.20
N SER A 874 0.09 -44.12 -24.69
CA SER A 874 0.15 -45.36 -23.91
C SER A 874 1.57 -45.80 -23.58
N LEU A 875 2.57 -45.09 -24.10
CA LEU A 875 3.97 -45.42 -23.90
C LEU A 875 4.39 -45.15 -22.46
N GLU A 876 4.99 -46.16 -21.82
CA GLU A 876 5.46 -46.12 -20.45
C GLU A 876 6.88 -46.68 -20.41
N PHE A 877 7.81 -45.92 -19.85
CA PHE A 877 9.13 -46.43 -19.50
C PHE A 877 9.02 -47.38 -18.30
N LEU A 878 9.71 -48.51 -18.36
CA LEU A 878 9.81 -49.54 -17.33
C LEU A 878 10.93 -49.24 -16.34
#